data_AF-A0A6A4IAF1-F1
#
_entry.id   AF-A0A6A4IAF1-F1
#
_cell.length_a   1.000
_cell.length_b   1.000
_cell.length_c   1.000
_cell.angle_alpha   90.00
_cell.angle_beta   90.00
_cell.angle_gamma   90.00
#
_symmetry.space_group_name_H-M   'P 1'
#
loop_
_entity.id
_entity.type
_entity.pdbx_description
1 polymer ?
#
loop_
_entity_poly.entity_id
_entity_poly.type
_entity_poly.pdbx_seq_one_letter_code
_entity_poly.pdbx_strand_id
1 'polypeptide(L)'
;MPVKHLTRGQNWQITELDSAVLDSARSSILNATHNTFLTSPGRGQARQGAQAQAIRSDYQLAQILTCVRSNHWIKGSFSRLKRNRELKRDNSLLKCLLTNSEFPTPPRKAKTSDLITDLLKLSKNAPKLVKSSEYAAPADPELTVRSWKMNEHKYYDVPSPFPSLARGVFSMEVEGGSLRIVARGYDKFFNIGEVPWTTWPSLKMHTAAPYTLSLKSNGCIIFIGALTPEKLVITSKHSIGPVAGAEKSHAQAGEEWLRKYFHEKGRTEAEFAKTLWDNNWTAIAELCDDSFEEHVLAYPPHLTGLHLHGLNTCTKAFNTLPHSTIDEFAAEWGFIKTESVIFNSIEEVQDFTNEVSKTQHWNGQAVEGFVVRTHVTTPPTGKENDRGKSPYNPGSTFFFKVKFDEPYLMYRDWREVTKGLLSAYAKGSKVAKALENSIPRNKMKRPETQVYARWVIGEILRDPESFKDFSKGKGIIATRERFLQWLESDKGERDKSSDNDGKDGEDAADDEEVQKKGQVGSRFGKTVIVPIAIPGCGKTSVAVALTHIFGFGHTQSDDVHVKRAAPVFVKKVQQLLTSHDVVIADKNNHLRQHRTALRDLVKKSKPPVRLLALNWSLSSYPQSTVHRICGDRVLSRGENHQTLRADVSNTRAHEDVVWMFITQTEEIAPAEVDAIIDMDLEEDFPSAVQRAVDGICKELDLPKPSPEKIQEGIEKALGYKPSSKKKEESNKKPAGPRYFGILPEVNLEQVLTSVFGQSLKTYSLWMHLKLNKRVTQRPHITVVHQKALPQEIELWERCMGLHASSNPPMFEFKLGHVLWNDRIMAIAVEDFKLIPGSDSTQMGTEFVEKLAEEIRNRLHITVGTKDASVQPVEAKTLVENWRAGETEGLQIAEIPEDIMVRGRIKGLMG
;
A
#
# COMPACT_ATOMS: atom_id res chain seq x y z
N MET A 1 47.74 11.19 66.56
CA MET A 1 48.49 11.03 65.30
C MET A 1 47.92 9.84 64.53
N PRO A 2 47.45 10.07 63.29
CA PRO A 2 47.05 9.10 62.28
C PRO A 2 48.20 8.83 61.28
N VAL A 3 47.91 8.23 60.10
CA VAL A 3 48.28 8.66 58.71
C VAL A 3 48.22 7.44 57.75
N LYS A 4 47.72 7.44 56.49
CA LYS A 4 46.90 8.31 55.58
C LYS A 4 46.65 7.49 54.26
N HIS A 5 45.40 7.40 53.74
CA HIS A 5 44.80 8.03 52.51
C HIS A 5 45.13 7.40 51.14
N LEU A 6 44.24 7.33 50.12
CA LEU A 6 43.09 8.18 49.70
C LEU A 6 42.09 7.42 48.77
N THR A 7 40.91 8.02 48.55
CA THR A 7 39.64 7.47 48.00
C THR A 7 39.05 8.27 46.81
N ARG A 8 37.98 7.71 46.19
CA ARG A 8 36.85 8.30 45.38
C ARG A 8 37.03 8.36 43.84
N GLY A 9 36.03 8.18 42.97
CA GLY A 9 34.58 7.95 43.11
C GLY A 9 33.70 9.02 42.42
N GLN A 10 32.96 8.59 41.37
CA GLN A 10 31.68 9.10 40.78
C GLN A 10 31.58 10.35 39.87
N ASN A 11 30.80 10.13 38.79
CA ASN A 11 29.82 10.95 38.02
C ASN A 11 29.82 12.49 38.12
N TRP A 12 29.50 13.19 37.01
CA TRP A 12 28.39 14.18 36.90
C TRP A 12 28.18 14.66 35.44
N GLN A 13 26.92 14.96 35.12
CA GLN A 13 26.38 15.60 33.92
C GLN A 13 26.94 17.02 33.70
N ILE A 14 26.94 17.52 32.46
CA ILE A 14 26.85 18.96 32.18
C ILE A 14 25.87 19.22 31.02
N THR A 15 24.96 20.14 31.30
CA THR A 15 23.88 20.76 30.53
C THR A 15 24.37 21.86 29.57
N GLU A 16 23.48 22.26 28.66
CA GLU A 16 23.56 23.40 27.74
C GLU A 16 24.01 24.73 28.39
N LEU A 17 24.74 25.56 27.62
CA LEU A 17 24.50 27.00 27.49
C LEU A 17 25.34 27.64 26.36
N ASP A 18 24.61 28.35 25.51
CA ASP A 18 24.91 29.58 24.74
C ASP A 18 25.88 29.66 23.55
N SER A 19 25.23 29.74 22.37
CA SER A 19 25.28 30.85 21.40
C SER A 19 26.48 31.83 21.46
N ALA A 20 27.44 31.66 20.52
CA ALA A 20 28.21 32.73 19.84
C ALA A 20 29.52 32.21 19.20
N VAL A 21 29.48 31.25 18.27
CA VAL A 21 30.66 30.96 17.40
C VAL A 21 30.25 30.51 15.99
N LEU A 22 29.18 31.10 15.45
CA LEU A 22 28.81 31.01 14.04
C LEU A 22 28.59 32.42 13.50
N ASP A 23 29.68 33.18 13.38
CA ASP A 23 29.79 34.36 12.49
C ASP A 23 31.19 34.98 12.57
N SER A 24 32.24 34.25 12.14
CA SER A 24 33.54 34.88 11.80
C SER A 24 34.47 33.94 11.02
N ALA A 25 33.98 33.32 9.95
CA ALA A 25 34.84 32.69 8.94
C ALA A 25 34.31 32.97 7.53
N ARG A 26 33.95 34.22 7.28
CA ARG A 26 33.84 34.81 5.95
C ARG A 26 34.64 36.11 5.93
N SER A 27 35.65 36.11 5.06
CA SER A 27 36.30 37.28 4.48
C SER A 27 37.26 38.09 5.34
N SER A 28 38.56 37.91 5.11
CA SER A 28 39.53 39.00 4.93
C SER A 28 40.86 38.48 4.38
N ILE A 29 40.97 38.34 3.05
CA ILE A 29 42.17 38.79 2.32
C ILE A 29 41.67 39.52 1.07
N LEU A 30 41.48 40.83 1.24
CA LEU A 30 41.62 41.84 0.20
C LEU A 30 41.85 43.15 0.91
N ASN A 31 43.04 43.74 0.75
CA ASN A 31 43.27 45.15 1.01
C ASN A 31 44.34 45.65 0.05
N ALA A 32 43.90 46.41 -0.95
CA ALA A 32 44.60 47.59 -1.45
C ALA A 32 43.60 48.45 -2.24
N THR A 33 43.29 49.60 -1.64
CA THR A 33 42.69 50.85 -2.14
C THR A 33 43.22 51.29 -3.53
N HIS A 34 42.58 52.10 -4.39
CA HIS A 34 41.79 53.34 -4.17
C HIS A 34 41.11 53.79 -5.50
N ASN A 35 39.96 54.48 -5.38
CA ASN A 35 39.46 55.63 -6.16
C ASN A 35 38.95 55.56 -7.64
N THR A 36 37.61 55.62 -7.73
CA THR A 36 36.74 56.60 -8.46
C THR A 36 36.61 56.71 -10.00
N PHE A 37 35.32 56.86 -10.38
CA PHE A 37 34.68 57.58 -11.51
C PHE A 37 34.42 56.89 -12.88
N LEU A 38 33.12 56.58 -13.07
CA LEU A 38 32.20 56.71 -14.22
C LEU A 38 32.67 56.65 -15.71
N THR A 39 31.78 56.02 -16.51
CA THR A 39 31.40 56.22 -17.94
C THR A 39 31.76 55.12 -18.97
N SER A 40 30.74 54.76 -19.75
CA SER A 40 30.70 53.93 -20.98
C SER A 40 31.44 54.60 -22.18
N PRO A 41 31.24 54.15 -23.44
CA PRO A 41 31.74 52.95 -24.13
C PRO A 41 32.54 53.32 -25.42
N GLY A 42 33.21 52.38 -26.11
CA GLY A 42 33.50 52.58 -27.54
C GLY A 42 34.77 51.96 -28.16
N ARG A 43 34.51 51.13 -29.18
CA ARG A 43 35.21 50.88 -30.47
C ARG A 43 36.59 51.50 -30.76
N GLY A 44 37.40 50.72 -31.49
CA GLY A 44 38.30 51.20 -32.56
C GLY A 44 39.76 50.82 -32.37
N GLN A 45 40.20 49.66 -32.88
CA GLN A 45 41.02 49.51 -34.11
C GLN A 45 42.47 50.03 -34.08
N ALA A 46 43.38 49.04 -34.17
CA ALA A 46 44.62 48.99 -34.97
C ALA A 46 45.79 49.91 -34.52
N ARG A 47 47.08 49.57 -34.62
CA ARG A 47 47.86 48.60 -35.42
C ARG A 47 49.17 48.26 -34.69
N GLN A 48 49.69 47.06 -35.01
CA GLN A 48 51.10 46.67 -35.24
C GLN A 48 52.13 46.92 -34.12
N GLY A 49 52.99 45.98 -33.74
CA GLY A 49 53.25 44.64 -34.24
C GLY A 49 54.48 44.03 -33.54
N ALA A 50 54.63 42.73 -33.75
CA ALA A 50 55.78 41.86 -33.48
C ALA A 50 56.00 41.31 -32.05
N GLN A 51 55.31 40.19 -31.75
CA GLN A 51 55.93 38.92 -31.32
C GLN A 51 54.87 37.80 -31.43
N ALA A 52 55.06 36.88 -32.38
CA ALA A 52 54.25 35.67 -32.51
C ALA A 52 55.10 34.55 -33.14
N GLN A 53 55.31 33.48 -32.38
CA GLN A 53 55.54 32.14 -32.92
C GLN A 53 54.74 31.16 -32.07
N ALA A 54 53.69 30.64 -32.71
CA ALA A 54 52.62 29.87 -32.10
C ALA A 54 52.82 28.36 -32.32
N ILE A 55 52.38 27.62 -31.32
CA ILE A 55 52.11 26.18 -31.34
C ILE A 55 50.90 25.93 -32.25
N ARG A 56 51.09 25.17 -33.32
CA ARG A 56 50.05 24.61 -34.19
C ARG A 56 50.47 23.20 -34.62
N SER A 57 49.77 22.18 -34.11
CA SER A 57 49.49 20.94 -34.84
C SER A 57 48.28 20.28 -34.16
N ASP A 58 47.12 20.43 -34.77
CA ASP A 58 46.03 19.43 -34.82
C ASP A 58 44.86 20.04 -35.60
N TYR A 59 45.10 20.17 -36.90
CA TYR A 59 44.11 20.48 -37.93
C TYR A 59 44.47 19.62 -39.15
N GLN A 60 44.20 18.31 -39.07
CA GLN A 60 44.14 17.43 -40.24
C GLN A 60 43.46 16.09 -39.92
N LEU A 61 42.16 16.14 -39.59
CA LEU A 61 41.26 14.97 -39.66
C LEU A 61 39.80 15.40 -39.88
N ALA A 62 39.63 16.44 -40.69
CA ALA A 62 38.35 16.86 -41.24
C ALA A 62 38.50 17.04 -42.77
N GLN A 63 38.83 15.94 -43.47
CA GLN A 63 38.69 15.86 -44.95
C GLN A 63 38.74 14.44 -45.55
N ILE A 64 38.42 13.38 -44.81
CA ILE A 64 38.11 12.06 -45.39
C ILE A 64 37.02 11.40 -44.52
N LEU A 65 35.75 11.80 -44.72
CA LEU A 65 34.56 10.97 -44.44
C LEU A 65 33.28 11.65 -44.98
N THR A 66 33.39 12.22 -46.18
CA THR A 66 32.27 12.67 -47.00
C THR A 66 32.46 12.14 -48.41
N CYS A 67 32.15 10.84 -48.60
CA CYS A 67 31.55 10.34 -49.83
C CYS A 67 31.16 8.87 -49.66
N VAL A 68 30.13 8.45 -50.39
CA VAL A 68 29.53 7.10 -50.47
C VAL A 68 28.46 6.80 -49.40
N ARG A 69 27.33 7.49 -49.53
CA ARG A 69 26.02 6.81 -49.61
C ARG A 69 25.17 7.46 -50.70
N SER A 70 25.38 7.01 -51.94
CA SER A 70 24.43 7.17 -53.04
C SER A 70 24.33 5.83 -53.76
N ASN A 71 23.11 5.53 -54.20
CA ASN A 71 22.54 4.23 -54.50
C ASN A 71 22.92 3.64 -55.89
N HIS A 72 22.79 2.30 -55.97
CA HIS A 72 22.35 1.46 -57.12
C HIS A 72 23.34 0.61 -57.99
N TRP A 73 23.13 -0.73 -57.90
CA TRP A 73 23.04 -1.78 -58.96
C TRP A 73 24.26 -2.26 -59.80
N ILE A 74 24.72 -3.51 -59.58
CA ILE A 74 24.59 -4.72 -60.47
C ILE A 74 25.54 -5.88 -60.08
N LYS A 75 24.95 -7.09 -60.10
CA LYS A 75 25.42 -8.49 -60.18
C LYS A 75 26.92 -8.84 -60.38
N GLY A 76 27.37 -9.93 -59.74
CA GLY A 76 28.27 -10.92 -60.39
C GLY A 76 29.32 -11.64 -59.54
N SER A 77 29.04 -12.91 -59.21
CA SER A 77 29.94 -14.10 -59.23
C SER A 77 31.24 -14.23 -58.38
N PHE A 78 31.18 -15.25 -57.51
CA PHE A 78 32.09 -16.40 -57.35
C PHE A 78 33.61 -16.25 -57.04
N SER A 79 33.96 -16.68 -55.81
CA SER A 79 34.92 -17.77 -55.48
C SER A 79 36.44 -17.53 -55.32
N ARG A 80 36.99 -18.31 -54.35
CA ARG A 80 38.41 -18.64 -54.04
C ARG A 80 39.23 -17.49 -53.41
N LEU A 81 40.01 -17.67 -52.34
CA LEU A 81 40.88 -18.77 -51.92
C LEU A 81 41.14 -18.75 -50.39
N LYS A 82 41.32 -19.94 -49.80
CA LYS A 82 41.83 -20.22 -48.45
C LYS A 82 43.36 -20.43 -48.48
N ARG A 83 43.98 -20.34 -47.28
CA ARG A 83 45.34 -20.78 -46.80
C ARG A 83 46.40 -19.67 -46.84
N ASN A 84 47.29 -19.44 -45.87
CA ASN A 84 47.82 -20.20 -44.71
C ASN A 84 48.31 -19.17 -43.64
N ARG A 85 48.17 -19.43 -42.31
CA ARG A 85 49.22 -19.84 -41.32
C ARG A 85 50.53 -19.04 -41.40
N GLU A 86 51.22 -18.59 -40.36
CA GLU A 86 51.18 -18.66 -38.89
C GLU A 86 52.29 -17.70 -38.43
N LEU A 87 52.08 -16.87 -37.41
CA LEU A 87 53.17 -16.36 -36.55
C LEU A 87 52.57 -15.82 -35.25
N LYS A 88 52.67 -16.65 -34.21
CA LYS A 88 52.51 -16.25 -32.81
C LYS A 88 53.87 -15.73 -32.30
N ARG A 89 53.90 -14.54 -31.70
CA ARG A 89 54.57 -14.29 -30.40
C ARG A 89 54.25 -12.89 -29.87
N ASP A 90 53.97 -12.89 -28.57
CA ASP A 90 53.95 -11.81 -27.59
C ASP A 90 53.06 -10.58 -27.80
N ASN A 91 51.93 -10.61 -27.10
CA ASN A 91 51.22 -9.41 -26.67
C ASN A 91 50.58 -9.63 -25.29
N SER A 92 51.42 -9.72 -24.25
CA SER A 92 50.98 -9.75 -22.84
C SER A 92 50.84 -8.35 -22.23
N LEU A 93 51.10 -7.28 -22.98
CA LEU A 93 50.94 -5.89 -22.51
C LEU A 93 49.81 -5.10 -23.20
N LEU A 94 49.25 -5.59 -24.31
CA LEU A 94 48.10 -4.96 -24.99
C LEU A 94 46.72 -5.50 -24.54
N LYS A 95 46.69 -6.52 -23.67
CA LYS A 95 45.45 -7.20 -23.25
C LYS A 95 44.83 -6.66 -21.96
N CYS A 96 45.44 -5.63 -21.35
CA CYS A 96 44.97 -5.04 -20.10
C CYS A 96 44.34 -3.64 -20.24
N LEU A 97 44.27 -3.09 -21.47
CA LEU A 97 43.74 -1.74 -21.72
C LEU A 97 42.61 -1.67 -22.78
N LEU A 98 42.11 -2.82 -23.25
CA LEU A 98 41.00 -2.89 -24.22
C LEU A 98 39.97 -3.96 -23.82
N THR A 99 39.47 -3.90 -22.59
CA THR A 99 38.17 -4.50 -22.24
C THR A 99 37.14 -3.38 -22.14
N ASN A 100 36.83 -2.78 -23.30
CA ASN A 100 35.53 -2.14 -23.46
C ASN A 100 34.49 -3.25 -23.34
N SER A 101 33.63 -3.14 -22.34
CA SER A 101 32.43 -3.95 -22.20
C SER A 101 31.58 -3.80 -23.45
N GLU A 102 31.69 -4.74 -24.38
CA GLU A 102 30.76 -4.87 -25.49
C GLU A 102 29.40 -5.30 -24.92
N PHE A 103 28.56 -4.32 -24.61
CA PHE A 103 27.13 -4.53 -24.50
C PHE A 103 26.59 -4.92 -25.88
N PRO A 104 25.66 -5.88 -25.97
CA PRO A 104 25.14 -6.32 -27.26
C PRO A 104 24.48 -5.14 -27.97
N THR A 105 24.99 -4.78 -29.15
CA THR A 105 24.27 -3.91 -30.08
C THR A 105 22.85 -4.44 -30.28
N PRO A 106 21.80 -3.62 -30.08
CA PRO A 106 20.43 -4.09 -30.18
C PRO A 106 20.17 -4.63 -31.59
N PRO A 107 19.41 -5.74 -31.72
CA PRO A 107 19.16 -6.36 -33.00
C PRO A 107 18.47 -5.36 -33.96
N ARG A 108 19.14 -5.11 -35.08
CA ARG A 108 18.59 -4.36 -36.22
C ARG A 108 17.36 -5.13 -36.73
N LYS A 109 16.16 -4.63 -36.44
CA LYS A 109 14.82 -5.14 -36.80
C LYS A 109 14.26 -6.30 -35.96
N ALA A 110 14.13 -6.13 -34.63
CA ALA A 110 13.13 -6.89 -33.89
C ALA A 110 11.72 -6.45 -34.34
N LYS A 111 10.78 -7.39 -34.56
CA LYS A 111 9.40 -7.10 -35.00
C LYS A 111 8.66 -6.30 -33.92
N THR A 112 8.67 -4.98 -34.03
CA THR A 112 7.92 -4.05 -33.15
C THR A 112 6.41 -4.32 -33.14
N SER A 113 5.88 -5.07 -34.12
CA SER A 113 4.46 -5.39 -34.26
C SER A 113 3.92 -6.38 -33.21
N ASP A 114 4.76 -7.16 -32.54
CA ASP A 114 4.27 -8.28 -31.70
C ASP A 114 3.51 -7.78 -30.47
N LEU A 115 4.02 -6.74 -29.79
CA LEU A 115 3.31 -6.14 -28.66
C LEU A 115 1.95 -5.58 -29.07
N ILE A 116 1.90 -4.84 -30.18
CA ILE A 116 0.66 -4.22 -30.68
C ILE A 116 -0.34 -5.30 -31.08
N THR A 117 0.12 -6.36 -31.74
CA THR A 117 -0.72 -7.52 -32.12
C THR A 117 -1.30 -8.21 -30.90
N ASP A 118 -0.50 -8.44 -29.86
CA ASP A 118 -0.96 -9.06 -28.60
C ASP A 118 -1.98 -8.16 -27.87
N LEU A 119 -1.73 -6.84 -27.86
CA LEU A 119 -2.66 -5.87 -27.25
C LEU A 119 -3.97 -5.77 -28.03
N LEU A 120 -3.95 -5.80 -29.37
CA LEU A 120 -5.13 -5.84 -30.23
C LEU A 120 -5.99 -7.08 -29.95
N LYS A 121 -5.36 -8.26 -29.80
CA LYS A 121 -6.04 -9.50 -29.44
C LYS A 121 -6.65 -9.39 -28.03
N LEU A 122 -5.89 -8.91 -27.06
CA LEU A 122 -6.32 -8.81 -25.68
C LEU A 122 -7.44 -7.79 -25.48
N SER A 123 -7.40 -6.64 -26.18
CA SER A 123 -8.46 -5.62 -26.10
C SER A 123 -9.79 -6.11 -26.69
N LYS A 124 -9.75 -6.98 -27.71
CA LYS A 124 -10.95 -7.61 -28.30
C LYS A 124 -11.51 -8.70 -27.38
N ASN A 125 -10.66 -9.58 -26.85
CA ASN A 125 -11.10 -10.73 -26.06
C ASN A 125 -11.43 -10.39 -24.61
N ALA A 126 -10.75 -9.40 -24.02
CA ALA A 126 -10.87 -9.01 -22.62
C ALA A 126 -10.82 -7.47 -22.45
N PRO A 127 -11.85 -6.73 -22.90
CA PRO A 127 -11.85 -5.26 -22.89
C PRO A 127 -11.80 -4.62 -21.49
N LYS A 128 -12.03 -5.40 -20.43
CA LYS A 128 -11.83 -4.97 -19.03
C LYS A 128 -10.36 -4.97 -18.59
N LEU A 129 -9.48 -5.69 -19.30
CA LEU A 129 -8.04 -5.78 -19.03
C LEU A 129 -7.27 -4.71 -19.79
N VAL A 130 -7.57 -4.52 -21.08
CA VAL A 130 -6.93 -3.51 -21.94
C VAL A 130 -7.99 -2.74 -22.71
N LYS A 131 -7.99 -1.42 -22.57
CA LYS A 131 -8.77 -0.49 -23.39
C LYS A 131 -7.84 0.17 -24.40
N SER A 132 -8.34 0.36 -25.62
CA SER A 132 -7.65 1.16 -26.64
C SER A 132 -8.52 2.35 -27.05
N SER A 133 -7.89 3.50 -27.26
CA SER A 133 -8.54 4.71 -27.77
C SER A 133 -7.71 5.29 -28.91
N GLU A 134 -8.37 5.67 -30.00
CA GLU A 134 -7.73 6.29 -31.16
C GLU A 134 -7.92 7.80 -31.14
N TYR A 135 -6.88 8.49 -31.59
CA TYR A 135 -6.80 9.94 -31.64
C TYR A 135 -6.21 10.34 -32.99
N ALA A 136 -6.74 11.39 -33.61
CA ALA A 136 -6.02 12.09 -34.65
C ALA A 136 -4.78 12.76 -34.03
N ALA A 137 -3.63 12.68 -34.68
CA ALA A 137 -2.40 13.27 -34.14
C ALA A 137 -2.46 14.80 -34.26
N PRO A 138 -2.17 15.58 -33.20
CA PRO A 138 -2.25 17.05 -33.27
C PRO A 138 -1.36 17.69 -34.34
N ALA A 139 -0.15 17.16 -34.56
CA ALA A 139 0.80 17.65 -35.57
C ALA A 139 0.46 17.20 -37.00
N ASP A 140 -0.40 16.18 -37.14
CA ASP A 140 -0.84 15.64 -38.42
C ASP A 140 -2.19 14.91 -38.29
N PRO A 141 -3.32 15.61 -38.41
CA PRO A 141 -4.63 15.01 -38.15
C PRO A 141 -5.03 13.87 -39.09
N GLU A 142 -4.33 13.69 -40.22
CA GLU A 142 -4.52 12.54 -41.12
C GLU A 142 -3.96 11.24 -40.53
N LEU A 143 -3.00 11.36 -39.61
CA LEU A 143 -2.41 10.22 -38.91
C LEU A 143 -3.21 9.87 -37.65
N THR A 144 -3.48 8.58 -37.47
CA THR A 144 -4.16 8.07 -36.28
C THR A 144 -3.18 7.43 -35.32
N VAL A 145 -3.20 7.87 -34.06
CA VAL A 145 -2.43 7.30 -32.96
C VAL A 145 -3.37 6.61 -31.98
N ARG A 146 -3.03 5.37 -31.64
CA ARG A 146 -3.78 4.54 -30.69
C ARG A 146 -3.08 4.49 -29.34
N SER A 147 -3.77 4.90 -28.29
CA SER A 147 -3.36 4.78 -26.88
C SER A 147 -3.82 3.44 -26.31
N TRP A 148 -2.94 2.77 -25.57
CA TRP A 148 -3.22 1.52 -24.88
C TRP A 148 -3.26 1.73 -23.37
N LYS A 149 -4.41 1.45 -22.75
CA LYS A 149 -4.63 1.58 -21.31
C LYS A 149 -4.95 0.23 -20.68
N MET A 150 -3.97 -0.31 -19.97
CA MET A 150 -4.09 -1.51 -19.17
C MET A 150 -4.79 -1.23 -17.84
N ASN A 151 -5.44 -2.23 -17.26
CA ASN A 151 -6.00 -2.17 -15.91
C ASN A 151 -4.89 -2.16 -14.86
N GLU A 152 -4.83 -1.09 -14.05
CA GLU A 152 -3.70 -0.85 -13.14
C GLU A 152 -3.54 -1.94 -12.06
N HIS A 153 -4.64 -2.51 -11.54
CA HIS A 153 -4.58 -3.55 -10.51
C HIS A 153 -4.06 -4.89 -11.04
N LYS A 154 -4.12 -5.09 -12.35
CA LYS A 154 -3.70 -6.35 -12.99
C LYS A 154 -2.20 -6.43 -13.26
N TYR A 155 -1.45 -5.35 -13.02
CA TYR A 155 0.01 -5.43 -12.98
C TYR A 155 0.53 -6.20 -11.75
N TYR A 156 -0.27 -6.36 -10.70
CA TYR A 156 0.10 -7.10 -9.47
C TYR A 156 -0.14 -8.62 -9.60
N ASP A 157 -0.89 -9.06 -10.61
CA ASP A 157 -1.11 -10.48 -10.88
C ASP A 157 0.22 -11.12 -11.34
N VAL A 158 0.52 -12.31 -10.83
CA VAL A 158 1.75 -13.05 -11.13
C VAL A 158 1.37 -14.45 -11.64
N PRO A 159 1.62 -14.79 -12.92
CA PRO A 159 2.16 -13.93 -13.98
C PRO A 159 1.18 -12.83 -14.39
N SER A 160 1.71 -11.71 -14.90
CA SER A 160 0.87 -10.62 -15.41
C SER A 160 0.07 -11.09 -16.63
N PRO A 161 -1.22 -10.74 -16.73
CA PRO A 161 -2.04 -11.10 -17.89
C PRO A 161 -1.69 -10.27 -19.15
N PHE A 162 -0.77 -9.30 -19.04
CA PHE A 162 -0.38 -8.42 -20.12
C PHE A 162 0.82 -8.96 -20.89
N PRO A 163 0.90 -8.71 -22.21
CA PRO A 163 2.05 -9.15 -23.03
C PRO A 163 3.36 -8.42 -22.73
N SER A 164 3.29 -7.34 -21.95
CA SER A 164 4.41 -6.55 -21.44
C SER A 164 3.94 -5.75 -20.23
N LEU A 165 4.85 -5.37 -19.33
CA LEU A 165 4.57 -4.50 -18.19
C LEU A 165 4.57 -3.00 -18.58
N ALA A 166 4.72 -2.67 -19.88
CA ALA A 166 4.74 -1.30 -20.37
C ALA A 166 3.54 -0.49 -19.88
N ARG A 167 3.78 0.74 -19.45
CA ARG A 167 2.78 1.66 -18.90
C ARG A 167 2.86 3.00 -19.63
N GLY A 168 1.87 3.27 -20.47
CA GLY A 168 1.89 4.36 -21.44
C GLY A 168 2.48 3.88 -22.75
N VAL A 169 1.63 3.30 -23.61
CA VAL A 169 2.05 2.79 -24.92
C VAL A 169 1.16 3.40 -25.97
N PHE A 170 1.77 3.92 -27.02
CA PHE A 170 1.10 4.52 -28.16
C PHE A 170 1.62 3.90 -29.44
N SER A 171 0.72 3.56 -30.35
CA SER A 171 1.06 2.95 -31.62
C SER A 171 0.36 3.62 -32.79
N MET A 172 0.91 3.49 -33.97
CA MET A 172 0.27 3.89 -35.22
C MET A 172 0.49 2.81 -36.29
N GLU A 173 -0.34 2.85 -37.31
CA GLU A 173 -0.08 2.16 -38.57
C GLU A 173 0.76 3.09 -39.45
N VAL A 174 1.83 2.56 -40.05
CA VAL A 174 2.65 3.29 -41.03
C VAL A 174 2.41 2.73 -42.43
N GLU A 175 2.85 3.46 -43.46
CA GLU A 175 2.71 3.06 -44.86
C GLU A 175 3.10 1.59 -45.09
N GLY A 176 2.28 0.88 -45.87
CA GLY A 176 2.44 -0.55 -46.11
C GLY A 176 1.81 -1.47 -45.05
N GLY A 177 0.98 -0.92 -44.15
CA GLY A 177 0.17 -1.68 -43.18
C GLY A 177 0.95 -2.22 -41.99
N SER A 178 2.16 -1.70 -41.75
CA SER A 178 3.00 -2.15 -40.65
C SER A 178 2.72 -1.36 -39.37
N LEU A 179 2.76 -2.03 -38.22
CA LEU A 179 2.45 -1.43 -36.92
C LEU A 179 3.72 -0.96 -36.21
N ARG A 180 3.73 0.30 -35.77
CA ARG A 180 4.86 0.93 -35.07
C ARG A 180 4.44 1.37 -33.66
N ILE A 181 5.31 1.15 -32.68
CA ILE A 181 5.21 1.81 -31.37
C ILE A 181 5.80 3.21 -31.52
N VAL A 182 5.00 4.24 -31.31
CA VAL A 182 5.40 5.65 -31.47
C VAL A 182 5.91 6.22 -30.16
N ALA A 183 5.30 5.83 -29.04
CA ALA A 183 5.78 6.16 -27.71
C ALA A 183 5.64 4.95 -26.76
N ARG A 184 6.68 4.72 -25.96
CA ARG A 184 6.79 3.63 -24.99
C ARG A 184 7.32 4.15 -23.66
N GLY A 185 6.42 4.36 -22.70
CA GLY A 185 6.74 4.67 -21.31
C GLY A 185 7.49 3.53 -20.62
N TYR A 186 7.85 3.68 -19.35
CA TYR A 186 8.51 2.59 -18.59
C TYR A 186 7.61 1.38 -18.41
N ASP A 187 8.20 0.27 -17.98
CA ASP A 187 7.38 -0.75 -17.34
C ASP A 187 6.81 -0.25 -16.02
N LYS A 188 5.69 -0.83 -15.60
CA LYS A 188 5.16 -0.61 -14.26
C LYS A 188 6.19 -1.13 -13.25
N PHE A 189 6.81 -0.20 -12.53
CA PHE A 189 7.67 -0.50 -11.40
C PHE A 189 6.97 -0.22 -10.06
N PHE A 190 7.40 -0.97 -9.05
CA PHE A 190 6.74 -1.07 -7.75
C PHE A 190 7.64 -0.52 -6.65
N ASN A 191 7.02 -0.12 -5.53
CA ASN A 191 7.72 0.29 -4.33
C ASN A 191 8.44 -0.92 -3.74
N ILE A 192 9.43 -0.65 -2.88
CA ILE A 192 9.96 -1.70 -2.01
C ILE A 192 8.81 -2.40 -1.28
N GLY A 193 8.81 -3.73 -1.31
CA GLY A 193 7.83 -4.58 -0.62
C GLY A 193 6.43 -4.64 -1.24
N GLU A 194 6.17 -3.91 -2.34
CA GLU A 194 4.85 -3.85 -2.97
C GLU A 194 4.52 -5.11 -3.81
N VAL A 195 5.54 -5.79 -4.36
CA VAL A 195 5.42 -7.08 -5.05
C VAL A 195 6.58 -8.00 -4.62
N PRO A 196 6.45 -9.33 -4.76
CA PRO A 196 7.44 -10.27 -4.24
C PRO A 196 8.89 -10.01 -4.70
N TRP A 197 9.07 -9.53 -5.94
CA TRP A 197 10.39 -9.28 -6.52
C TRP A 197 11.00 -7.90 -6.20
N THR A 198 10.27 -7.00 -5.52
CA THR A 198 10.80 -5.69 -5.06
C THR A 198 11.09 -5.66 -3.57
N THR A 199 11.29 -6.81 -2.94
CA THR A 199 11.75 -6.90 -1.55
C THR A 199 13.26 -6.74 -1.50
N TRP A 200 13.83 -6.14 -0.44
CA TRP A 200 15.29 -5.98 -0.31
C TRP A 200 16.07 -7.28 -0.53
N PRO A 201 15.64 -8.45 0.03
CA PRO A 201 16.32 -9.72 -0.24
C PRO A 201 16.25 -10.15 -1.71
N SER A 202 15.09 -9.99 -2.35
CA SER A 202 14.92 -10.30 -3.77
C SER A 202 15.81 -9.43 -4.65
N LEU A 203 15.86 -8.12 -4.38
CA LEU A 203 16.71 -7.19 -5.12
C LEU A 203 18.18 -7.55 -4.97
N LYS A 204 18.63 -7.84 -3.74
CA LYS A 204 19.99 -8.31 -3.48
C LYS A 204 20.34 -9.60 -4.23
N MET A 205 19.40 -10.53 -4.35
CA MET A 205 19.64 -11.83 -4.98
C MET A 205 19.54 -11.79 -6.51
N HIS A 206 18.74 -10.89 -7.08
CA HIS A 206 18.34 -10.93 -8.49
C HIS A 206 18.71 -9.68 -9.30
N THR A 207 19.37 -8.70 -8.71
CA THR A 207 19.84 -7.49 -9.40
C THR A 207 21.32 -7.25 -9.13
N ALA A 208 21.97 -6.43 -9.95
CA ALA A 208 23.37 -6.05 -9.72
C ALA A 208 23.64 -4.59 -10.05
N ALA A 209 24.74 -4.10 -9.50
CA ALA A 209 25.28 -2.80 -9.80
C ALA A 209 25.56 -2.62 -11.30
N PRO A 210 25.52 -1.37 -11.81
CA PRO A 210 25.29 -0.14 -11.05
C PRO A 210 23.82 0.06 -10.66
N TYR A 211 23.61 0.63 -9.48
CA TYR A 211 22.30 1.12 -9.03
C TYR A 211 22.25 2.63 -9.18
N THR A 212 21.50 3.13 -10.16
CA THR A 212 21.32 4.57 -10.37
C THR A 212 20.02 5.03 -9.74
N LEU A 213 20.11 5.87 -8.71
CA LEU A 213 18.96 6.51 -8.07
C LEU A 213 18.78 7.86 -8.71
N SER A 214 17.65 8.07 -9.38
CA SER A 214 17.24 9.38 -9.86
C SER A 214 16.14 9.94 -8.96
N LEU A 215 16.13 11.25 -8.74
CA LEU A 215 15.04 11.92 -8.04
C LEU A 215 13.71 11.53 -8.65
N LYS A 216 12.75 11.21 -7.78
CA LYS A 216 11.37 11.00 -8.21
C LYS A 216 10.65 12.34 -8.21
N SER A 217 10.85 13.12 -9.28
CA SER A 217 10.10 14.37 -9.51
C SER A 217 8.59 14.17 -9.34
N ASN A 218 7.91 15.22 -8.94
CA ASN A 218 6.55 15.24 -8.44
C ASN A 218 5.69 16.10 -9.36
N GLY A 219 5.41 15.58 -10.55
CA GLY A 219 4.63 16.29 -11.55
C GLY A 219 3.74 15.34 -12.33
N CYS A 220 3.66 15.58 -13.63
CA CYS A 220 2.95 14.71 -14.56
C CYS A 220 3.87 14.19 -15.66
N ILE A 221 3.77 12.89 -15.96
CA ILE A 221 4.61 12.26 -16.98
C ILE A 221 4.18 12.69 -18.39
N ILE A 222 5.17 13.10 -19.18
CA ILE A 222 5.06 13.46 -20.59
C ILE A 222 5.92 12.49 -21.41
N PHE A 223 5.32 11.89 -22.43
CA PHE A 223 6.02 11.11 -23.43
C PHE A 223 6.14 11.91 -24.72
N ILE A 224 7.35 11.90 -25.28
CA ILE A 224 7.66 12.60 -26.52
C ILE A 224 8.21 11.56 -27.48
N GLY A 225 7.43 11.27 -28.51
CA GLY A 225 7.76 10.32 -29.57
C GLY A 225 7.85 11.02 -30.93
N ALA A 226 8.46 10.35 -31.90
CA ALA A 226 8.47 10.80 -33.29
C ALA A 226 7.29 10.18 -34.04
N LEU A 227 6.33 11.02 -34.44
CA LEU A 227 5.20 10.63 -35.28
C LEU A 227 5.66 10.30 -36.70
N THR A 228 6.53 11.16 -37.24
CA THR A 228 7.25 10.98 -38.51
C THR A 228 8.71 11.41 -38.28
N PRO A 229 9.62 11.29 -39.27
CA PRO A 229 10.97 11.83 -39.15
C PRO A 229 11.03 13.35 -38.88
N GLU A 230 9.93 14.09 -39.08
CA GLU A 230 9.91 15.56 -38.97
C GLU A 230 8.89 16.09 -37.96
N LYS A 231 7.96 15.25 -37.48
CA LYS A 231 6.87 15.66 -36.59
C LYS A 231 6.88 14.87 -35.28
N LEU A 232 6.62 15.55 -34.18
CA LEU A 232 6.49 14.92 -32.86
C LEU A 232 5.06 14.48 -32.54
N VAL A 233 4.95 13.56 -31.59
CA VAL A 233 3.75 13.34 -30.81
C VAL A 233 4.08 13.53 -29.33
N ILE A 234 3.35 14.43 -28.69
CA ILE A 234 3.46 14.71 -27.25
C ILE A 234 2.22 14.12 -26.60
N THR A 235 2.43 13.28 -25.58
CA THR A 235 1.34 12.62 -24.87
C THR A 235 1.52 12.74 -23.36
N SER A 236 0.41 12.80 -22.65
CA SER A 236 0.38 12.47 -21.23
C SER A 236 0.37 10.94 -21.07
N LYS A 237 0.21 10.44 -19.84
CA LYS A 237 0.17 8.99 -19.57
C LYS A 237 -0.73 8.17 -20.53
N HIS A 238 -1.91 8.69 -20.89
CA HIS A 238 -2.90 7.96 -21.70
C HIS A 238 -3.64 8.80 -22.75
N SER A 239 -3.34 10.10 -22.87
CA SER A 239 -4.11 11.03 -23.70
C SER A 239 -3.17 11.91 -24.53
N ILE A 240 -3.66 12.28 -25.71
CA ILE A 240 -2.98 13.10 -26.71
C ILE A 240 -3.85 14.33 -26.99
N GLY A 241 -3.22 15.50 -27.15
CA GLY A 241 -3.91 16.72 -27.58
C GLY A 241 -4.92 17.26 -26.55
N PRO A 242 -5.89 18.08 -27.00
CA PRO A 242 -6.90 18.69 -26.14
C PRO A 242 -7.81 17.67 -25.44
N VAL A 243 -8.26 17.98 -24.23
CA VAL A 243 -9.18 17.15 -23.44
C VAL A 243 -10.44 17.96 -23.12
N ALA A 244 -11.62 17.37 -23.38
CA ALA A 244 -12.89 18.03 -23.11
C ALA A 244 -13.02 18.42 -21.62
N GLY A 245 -13.34 19.68 -21.36
CA GLY A 245 -13.52 20.22 -20.01
C GLY A 245 -12.23 20.68 -19.32
N ALA A 246 -11.07 20.62 -19.99
CA ALA A 246 -9.83 21.23 -19.53
C ALA A 246 -9.45 22.41 -20.43
N GLU A 247 -8.97 23.51 -19.83
CA GLU A 247 -8.46 24.66 -20.59
C GLU A 247 -7.21 24.28 -21.39
N LYS A 248 -6.33 23.51 -20.76
CA LYS A 248 -5.09 23.00 -21.35
C LYS A 248 -4.84 21.59 -20.86
N SER A 249 -4.51 20.67 -21.76
CA SER A 249 -4.13 19.32 -21.36
C SER A 249 -2.67 19.26 -20.95
N HIS A 250 -2.32 18.25 -20.13
CA HIS A 250 -0.93 17.99 -19.74
C HIS A 250 0.00 17.81 -20.96
N ALA A 251 -0.51 17.18 -22.04
CA ALA A 251 0.24 17.01 -23.27
C ALA A 251 0.53 18.37 -23.94
N GLN A 252 -0.44 19.28 -23.99
CA GLN A 252 -0.26 20.62 -24.54
C GLN A 252 0.68 21.47 -23.69
N ALA A 253 0.58 21.39 -22.36
CA ALA A 253 1.53 22.08 -21.47
C ALA A 253 2.97 21.58 -21.66
N GLY A 254 3.15 20.26 -21.82
CA GLY A 254 4.47 19.70 -22.17
C GLY A 254 4.96 20.15 -23.55
N GLU A 255 4.08 20.25 -24.54
CA GLU A 255 4.42 20.74 -25.88
C GLU A 255 4.87 22.21 -25.87
N GLU A 256 4.20 23.08 -25.09
CA GLU A 256 4.60 24.48 -24.93
C GLU A 256 5.99 24.62 -24.34
N TRP A 257 6.33 23.81 -23.33
CA TRP A 257 7.68 23.77 -22.76
C TRP A 257 8.74 23.30 -23.77
N LEU A 258 8.42 22.30 -24.61
CA LEU A 258 9.33 21.88 -25.68
C LEU A 258 9.58 22.99 -26.70
N ARG A 259 8.52 23.68 -27.14
CA ARG A 259 8.65 24.81 -28.07
C ARG A 259 9.54 25.91 -27.51
N LYS A 260 9.41 26.19 -26.20
CA LYS A 260 10.28 27.13 -25.48
C LYS A 260 11.74 26.67 -25.51
N TYR A 261 12.02 25.40 -25.20
CA TYR A 261 13.39 24.88 -25.20
C TYR A 261 14.03 24.86 -26.59
N PHE A 262 13.27 24.51 -27.63
CA PHE A 262 13.73 24.58 -29.02
C PHE A 262 14.14 26.00 -29.41
N HIS A 263 13.31 27.00 -29.07
CA HIS A 263 13.63 28.40 -29.29
C HIS A 263 14.90 28.82 -28.52
N GLU A 264 15.01 28.48 -27.23
CA GLU A 264 16.19 28.83 -26.40
C GLU A 264 17.48 28.17 -26.87
N LYS A 265 17.41 26.95 -27.42
CA LYS A 265 18.57 26.20 -27.94
C LYS A 265 18.87 26.49 -29.41
N GLY A 266 18.03 27.25 -30.11
CA GLY A 266 18.15 27.49 -31.55
C GLY A 266 18.03 26.20 -32.37
N ARG A 267 17.18 25.27 -31.93
CA ARG A 267 16.92 23.98 -32.58
C ARG A 267 15.47 23.88 -33.04
N THR A 268 15.17 22.90 -33.88
CA THR A 268 13.84 22.72 -34.47
C THR A 268 13.17 21.43 -34.01
N GLU A 269 11.83 21.41 -34.11
CA GLU A 269 11.03 20.21 -33.86
C GLU A 269 11.44 19.05 -34.78
N ALA A 270 11.70 19.34 -36.06
CA ALA A 270 12.08 18.34 -37.04
C ALA A 270 13.41 17.65 -36.70
N GLU A 271 14.40 18.40 -36.19
CA GLU A 271 15.66 17.80 -35.73
C GLU A 271 15.46 16.89 -34.52
N PHE A 272 14.58 17.27 -33.59
CA PHE A 272 14.25 16.44 -32.42
C PHE A 272 13.52 15.17 -32.84
N ALA A 273 12.49 15.31 -33.70
CA ALA A 273 11.73 14.21 -34.26
C ALA A 273 12.63 13.24 -35.00
N LYS A 274 13.54 13.75 -35.84
CA LYS A 274 14.52 12.95 -36.56
C LYS A 274 15.42 12.17 -35.62
N THR A 275 15.91 12.80 -34.56
CA THR A 275 16.78 12.16 -33.57
C THR A 275 16.05 11.01 -32.87
N LEU A 276 14.82 11.23 -32.40
CA LEU A 276 14.01 10.16 -31.79
C LEU A 276 13.64 9.07 -32.81
N TRP A 277 13.34 9.43 -34.05
CA TRP A 277 12.97 8.51 -35.11
C TRP A 277 14.11 7.56 -35.48
N ASP A 278 15.29 8.12 -35.77
CA ASP A 278 16.47 7.39 -36.23
C ASP A 278 16.98 6.41 -35.16
N ASN A 279 16.84 6.78 -33.89
CA ASN A 279 17.22 5.93 -32.76
C ASN A 279 16.09 5.04 -32.23
N ASN A 280 14.86 5.18 -32.75
CA ASN A 280 13.66 4.49 -32.28
C ASN A 280 13.41 4.71 -30.78
N TRP A 281 13.45 5.96 -30.34
CA TRP A 281 13.34 6.38 -28.94
C TRP A 281 12.02 7.07 -28.60
N THR A 282 11.66 6.98 -27.33
CA THR A 282 10.72 7.87 -26.64
C THR A 282 11.49 8.64 -25.59
N ALA A 283 11.44 9.97 -25.63
CA ALA A 283 11.89 10.80 -24.51
C ALA A 283 10.78 10.90 -23.47
N ILE A 284 11.16 10.78 -22.19
CA ILE A 284 10.25 10.71 -21.06
C ILE A 284 10.67 11.75 -20.03
N ALA A 285 9.77 12.69 -19.78
CA ALA A 285 9.99 13.77 -18.84
C ALA A 285 8.83 13.87 -17.84
N GLU A 286 9.11 14.48 -16.70
CA GLU A 286 8.11 14.86 -15.71
C GLU A 286 7.92 16.39 -15.82
N LEU A 287 6.73 16.82 -16.21
CA LEU A 287 6.37 18.24 -16.21
C LEU A 287 6.07 18.67 -14.78
N CYS A 288 6.91 19.57 -14.26
CA CYS A 288 6.82 20.14 -12.93
C CYS A 288 6.63 21.66 -13.06
N ASP A 289 5.39 22.14 -12.96
CA ASP A 289 5.05 23.54 -13.19
C ASP A 289 3.82 23.93 -12.36
N ASP A 290 4.06 24.52 -11.19
CA ASP A 290 3.01 24.95 -10.25
C ASP A 290 2.07 26.01 -10.86
N SER A 291 2.51 26.75 -11.89
CA SER A 291 1.66 27.70 -12.61
C SER A 291 0.62 27.01 -13.50
N PHE A 292 0.90 25.77 -13.91
CA PHE A 292 -0.01 24.89 -14.63
C PHE A 292 -0.83 24.05 -13.64
N GLU A 293 -0.17 23.22 -12.81
CA GLU A 293 -0.81 22.35 -11.81
C GLU A 293 0.16 22.08 -10.65
N GLU A 294 -0.24 22.41 -9.42
CA GLU A 294 0.49 22.07 -8.20
C GLU A 294 0.23 20.62 -7.78
N HIS A 295 1.29 19.91 -7.40
CA HIS A 295 1.21 18.53 -6.93
C HIS A 295 1.31 18.41 -5.40
N VAL A 296 2.47 17.98 -4.88
CA VAL A 296 2.76 17.82 -3.45
C VAL A 296 3.99 18.66 -3.09
N LEU A 297 5.01 18.68 -3.93
CA LEU A 297 6.20 19.50 -3.74
C LEU A 297 6.10 20.77 -4.59
N ALA A 298 6.59 21.87 -4.03
CA ALA A 298 6.70 23.14 -4.75
C ALA A 298 7.93 23.11 -5.66
N TYR A 299 7.80 23.75 -6.82
CA TYR A 299 8.88 23.88 -7.79
C TYR A 299 9.31 25.34 -7.92
N PRO A 300 10.54 25.70 -7.52
CA PRO A 300 11.06 27.05 -7.73
C PRO A 300 11.23 27.32 -9.23
N PRO A 301 11.23 28.60 -9.67
CA PRO A 301 11.23 28.97 -11.09
C PRO A 301 12.34 28.33 -11.94
N HIS A 302 13.52 28.06 -11.35
CA HIS A 302 14.65 27.44 -12.06
C HIS A 302 14.52 25.91 -12.21
N LEU A 303 13.58 25.28 -11.48
CA LEU A 303 13.22 23.86 -11.61
C LEU A 303 11.82 23.69 -12.23
N THR A 304 11.20 24.76 -12.69
CA THR A 304 9.90 24.72 -13.37
C THR A 304 10.09 24.35 -14.85
N GLY A 305 9.48 23.25 -15.29
CA GLY A 305 9.58 22.77 -16.66
C GLY A 305 9.59 21.24 -16.79
N LEU A 306 10.17 20.72 -17.87
CA LEU A 306 10.27 19.27 -18.13
C LEU A 306 11.59 18.72 -17.60
N HIS A 307 11.49 17.90 -16.55
CA HIS A 307 12.61 17.13 -16.00
C HIS A 307 12.79 15.86 -16.82
N LEU A 308 13.81 15.78 -17.67
CA LEU A 308 14.05 14.59 -18.47
C LEU A 308 14.63 13.49 -17.58
N HIS A 309 13.95 12.36 -17.54
CA HIS A 309 14.37 11.22 -16.73
C HIS A 309 14.46 9.91 -17.53
N GLY A 310 14.18 9.89 -18.83
CA GLY A 310 14.53 8.71 -19.61
C GLY A 310 14.40 8.79 -21.11
N LEU A 311 15.09 7.86 -21.75
CA LEU A 311 15.07 7.60 -23.18
C LEU A 311 14.84 6.09 -23.36
N ASN A 312 13.63 5.71 -23.73
CA ASN A 312 13.26 4.30 -23.90
C ASN A 312 13.28 3.92 -25.37
N THR A 313 13.70 2.69 -25.69
CA THR A 313 13.51 2.18 -27.05
C THR A 313 12.05 1.76 -27.28
N CYS A 314 11.50 2.10 -28.44
CA CYS A 314 10.13 1.75 -28.83
C CYS A 314 10.04 0.27 -29.27
N THR A 315 10.18 -0.65 -28.30
CA THR A 315 10.19 -2.10 -28.48
C THR A 315 9.29 -2.81 -27.46
N LYS A 316 8.97 -4.10 -27.70
CA LYS A 316 8.19 -4.93 -26.76
C LYS A 316 8.90 -5.06 -25.40
N ALA A 317 10.17 -5.45 -25.42
CA ALA A 317 11.02 -5.53 -24.24
C ALA A 317 11.31 -4.12 -23.70
N PHE A 318 11.43 -4.02 -22.38
CA PHE A 318 11.83 -2.78 -21.72
C PHE A 318 13.35 -2.61 -21.83
N ASN A 319 13.76 -1.51 -22.45
CA ASN A 319 15.14 -1.07 -22.50
C ASN A 319 15.18 0.46 -22.45
N THR A 320 16.07 0.99 -21.64
CA THR A 320 16.24 2.43 -21.39
C THR A 320 17.71 2.77 -21.41
N LEU A 321 18.06 3.97 -21.87
CA LEU A 321 19.45 4.40 -21.90
C LEU A 321 20.02 4.70 -20.50
N PRO A 322 21.35 4.64 -20.34
CA PRO A 322 22.02 5.08 -19.12
C PRO A 322 21.75 6.55 -18.77
N HIS A 323 21.83 6.89 -17.49
CA HIS A 323 21.52 8.24 -17.00
C HIS A 323 22.46 9.31 -17.57
N SER A 324 23.73 8.99 -17.77
CA SER A 324 24.69 9.91 -18.41
C SER A 324 24.25 10.36 -19.79
N THR A 325 23.79 9.44 -20.64
CA THR A 325 23.25 9.76 -21.97
C THR A 325 21.97 10.58 -21.88
N ILE A 326 21.14 10.33 -20.87
CA ILE A 326 19.92 11.13 -20.61
C ILE A 326 20.30 12.56 -20.22
N ASP A 327 21.33 12.75 -19.39
CA ASP A 327 21.81 14.06 -18.95
C ASP A 327 22.46 14.86 -20.08
N GLU A 328 23.20 14.19 -20.97
CA GLU A 328 23.73 14.79 -22.20
C GLU A 328 22.61 15.23 -23.12
N PHE A 329 21.62 14.37 -23.36
CA PHE A 329 20.45 14.68 -24.18
C PHE A 329 19.62 15.82 -23.57
N ALA A 330 19.46 15.84 -22.24
CA ALA A 330 18.79 16.94 -21.54
C ALA A 330 19.51 18.27 -21.77
N ALA A 331 20.83 18.30 -21.60
CA ALA A 331 21.65 19.50 -21.81
C ALA A 331 21.60 19.98 -23.27
N GLU A 332 21.63 19.04 -24.21
CA GLU A 332 21.58 19.29 -25.65
C GLU A 332 20.27 19.97 -26.06
N TRP A 333 19.13 19.49 -25.55
CA TRP A 333 17.80 19.91 -25.96
C TRP A 333 17.10 20.89 -25.02
N GLY A 334 17.72 21.23 -23.89
CA GLY A 334 17.22 22.26 -22.97
C GLY A 334 16.30 21.74 -21.85
N PHE A 335 16.19 20.43 -21.67
CA PHE A 335 15.46 19.86 -20.55
C PHE A 335 16.18 20.12 -19.22
N ILE A 336 15.41 20.11 -18.13
CA ILE A 336 15.95 20.09 -16.78
C ILE A 336 16.50 18.68 -16.52
N LYS A 337 17.73 18.60 -16.02
CA LYS A 337 18.36 17.33 -15.65
C LYS A 337 17.71 16.79 -14.38
N THR A 338 17.46 15.49 -14.36
CA THR A 338 17.00 14.83 -13.14
C THR A 338 18.21 14.44 -12.31
N GLU A 339 18.38 15.06 -11.13
CA GLU A 339 19.51 14.73 -10.25
C GLU A 339 19.56 13.23 -9.95
N SER A 340 20.76 12.65 -10.01
CA SER A 340 20.96 11.23 -9.79
C SER A 340 22.29 10.92 -9.08
N VAL A 341 22.33 9.77 -8.41
CA VAL A 341 23.51 9.21 -7.74
C VAL A 341 23.64 7.73 -8.08
N ILE A 342 24.88 7.25 -8.16
CA ILE A 342 25.18 5.86 -8.52
C ILE A 342 25.83 5.17 -7.33
N PHE A 343 25.31 3.99 -6.98
CA PHE A 343 25.86 3.09 -5.98
C PHE A 343 26.28 1.76 -6.60
N ASN A 344 27.27 1.13 -5.97
CA ASN A 344 27.85 -0.13 -6.43
C ASN A 344 27.33 -1.35 -5.68
N SER A 345 26.42 -1.16 -4.73
CA SER A 345 25.73 -2.25 -4.03
C SER A 345 24.31 -1.87 -3.65
N ILE A 346 23.43 -2.86 -3.46
CA ILE A 346 22.05 -2.63 -3.02
C ILE A 346 22.00 -2.18 -1.55
N GLU A 347 23.00 -2.56 -0.76
CA GLU A 347 23.18 -2.11 0.61
C GLU A 347 23.42 -0.61 0.69
N GLU A 348 24.30 -0.07 -0.16
CA GLU A 348 24.51 1.38 -0.26
C GLU A 348 23.23 2.12 -0.65
N VAL A 349 22.42 1.57 -1.57
CA VAL A 349 21.09 2.12 -1.91
C VAL A 349 20.18 2.16 -0.68
N GLN A 350 20.14 1.06 0.07
CA GLN A 350 19.31 0.94 1.26
C GLN A 350 19.73 1.93 2.35
N ASP A 351 21.02 1.98 2.67
CA ASP A 351 21.57 2.87 3.69
C ASP A 351 21.34 4.35 3.30
N PHE A 352 21.64 4.72 2.05
CA PHE A 352 21.39 6.07 1.55
C PHE A 352 19.92 6.46 1.65
N THR A 353 19.00 5.61 1.20
CA THR A 353 17.57 5.93 1.24
C THR A 353 17.01 5.96 2.65
N ASN A 354 17.53 5.14 3.58
CA ASN A 354 17.19 5.21 5.00
C ASN A 354 17.63 6.54 5.62
N GLU A 355 18.84 7.02 5.32
CA GLU A 355 19.31 8.32 5.82
C GLU A 355 18.49 9.48 5.26
N VAL A 356 18.24 9.50 3.95
CA VAL A 356 17.38 10.55 3.35
C VAL A 356 15.95 10.46 3.88
N SER A 357 15.43 9.30 4.27
CA SER A 357 14.08 9.20 4.84
C SER A 357 13.91 9.94 6.18
N LYS A 358 15.01 10.18 6.91
CA LYS A 358 14.98 10.91 8.20
C LYS A 358 14.83 12.41 8.02
N THR A 359 15.48 12.98 7.00
CA THR A 359 15.46 14.42 6.72
C THR A 359 14.46 14.78 5.63
N GLN A 360 14.14 13.83 4.76
CA GLN A 360 13.32 13.97 3.54
C GLN A 360 13.83 15.07 2.59
N HIS A 361 15.12 15.37 2.69
CA HIS A 361 15.81 16.34 1.87
C HIS A 361 17.07 15.71 1.26
N TRP A 362 17.31 16.01 -0.02
CA TRP A 362 18.54 15.65 -0.70
C TRP A 362 19.01 16.82 -1.55
N ASN A 363 20.30 17.18 -1.43
CA ASN A 363 20.89 18.36 -2.08
C ASN A 363 20.10 19.66 -1.87
N GLY A 364 19.58 19.85 -0.65
CA GLY A 364 18.80 21.04 -0.27
C GLY A 364 17.38 21.08 -0.83
N GLN A 365 16.89 20.00 -1.45
CA GLN A 365 15.54 19.91 -2.00
C GLN A 365 14.73 18.84 -1.26
N ALA A 366 13.46 19.15 -0.97
CA ALA A 366 12.53 18.16 -0.45
C ALA A 366 12.29 17.04 -1.49
N VAL A 367 12.27 15.79 -1.05
CA VAL A 367 12.23 14.62 -1.94
C VAL A 367 11.18 13.61 -1.48
N GLU A 368 10.24 13.25 -2.35
CA GLU A 368 9.21 12.21 -2.07
C GLU A 368 9.79 10.79 -2.12
N GLY A 369 10.98 10.64 -2.70
CA GLY A 369 11.66 9.36 -2.88
C GLY A 369 12.51 9.31 -4.14
N PHE A 370 12.98 8.10 -4.46
CA PHE A 370 13.87 7.83 -5.58
C PHE A 370 13.30 6.73 -6.49
N VAL A 371 13.63 6.82 -7.77
CA VAL A 371 13.50 5.70 -8.70
C VAL A 371 14.89 5.10 -8.87
N VAL A 372 15.01 3.81 -8.56
CA VAL A 372 16.26 3.06 -8.64
C VAL A 372 16.28 2.24 -9.91
N ARG A 373 17.35 2.38 -10.69
CA ARG A 373 17.57 1.69 -11.97
C ARG A 373 18.71 0.70 -11.81
N THR A 374 18.49 -0.52 -12.27
CA THR A 374 19.44 -1.62 -12.25
C THR A 374 19.08 -2.61 -13.38
N HIS A 375 19.65 -3.80 -13.36
CA HIS A 375 19.35 -4.87 -14.29
C HIS A 375 19.24 -6.21 -13.56
N VAL A 376 18.52 -7.15 -14.17
CA VAL A 376 18.34 -8.51 -13.61
C VAL A 376 19.56 -9.37 -13.90
N THR A 377 20.03 -10.17 -12.93
CA THR A 377 21.24 -11.00 -13.05
C THR A 377 20.97 -12.46 -13.44
N THR A 378 22.04 -13.17 -13.82
CA THR A 378 22.10 -14.64 -13.98
C THR A 378 22.99 -15.22 -12.88
N PRO A 379 22.67 -16.38 -12.28
CA PRO A 379 21.54 -17.24 -12.61
C PRO A 379 20.24 -16.82 -11.93
N PRO A 380 19.09 -16.91 -12.61
CA PRO A 380 17.84 -17.17 -11.91
C PRO A 380 17.86 -18.64 -11.45
N THR A 381 18.67 -18.99 -10.45
CA THR A 381 18.80 -20.36 -9.92
C THR A 381 17.61 -20.72 -9.04
N GLY A 382 16.47 -20.97 -9.67
CA GLY A 382 15.30 -21.55 -9.02
C GLY A 382 14.39 -22.21 -10.04
N LYS A 383 13.83 -23.38 -9.70
CA LYS A 383 12.77 -24.04 -10.48
C LYS A 383 11.63 -23.04 -10.74
N GLU A 384 10.84 -23.23 -11.80
CA GLU A 384 9.81 -22.32 -12.35
C GLU A 384 8.82 -21.67 -11.35
N ASN A 385 8.80 -22.05 -10.07
CA ASN A 385 7.87 -21.60 -9.04
C ASN A 385 8.50 -20.82 -7.86
N ASP A 386 9.64 -20.15 -8.03
CA ASP A 386 10.18 -19.25 -6.99
C ASP A 386 9.42 -17.92 -6.95
N ARG A 387 8.69 -17.66 -5.86
CA ARG A 387 7.79 -16.49 -5.71
C ARG A 387 8.54 -15.15 -5.68
N GLY A 388 9.86 -15.12 -5.47
CA GLY A 388 10.68 -13.91 -5.49
C GLY A 388 11.24 -13.52 -6.86
N LYS A 389 11.12 -14.40 -7.87
CA LYS A 389 11.70 -14.15 -9.19
C LYS A 389 10.97 -13.01 -9.90
N SER A 390 11.72 -12.03 -10.38
CA SER A 390 11.15 -10.98 -11.22
C SER A 390 10.60 -11.56 -12.53
N PRO A 391 9.54 -10.99 -13.12
CA PRO A 391 8.99 -11.46 -14.40
C PRO A 391 9.91 -11.14 -15.60
N TYR A 392 11.08 -10.58 -15.36
CA TYR A 392 12.04 -10.16 -16.37
C TYR A 392 13.07 -11.24 -16.66
N ASN A 393 13.52 -11.30 -17.91
CA ASN A 393 14.65 -12.14 -18.29
C ASN A 393 15.96 -11.57 -17.72
N PRO A 394 16.97 -12.41 -17.41
CA PRO A 394 18.30 -11.91 -17.07
C PRO A 394 18.84 -10.93 -18.12
N GLY A 395 19.53 -9.89 -17.67
CA GLY A 395 20.00 -8.77 -18.48
C GLY A 395 18.97 -7.68 -18.75
N SER A 396 17.69 -7.87 -18.40
CA SER A 396 16.66 -6.84 -18.63
C SER A 396 16.87 -5.64 -17.70
N THR A 397 16.56 -4.45 -18.20
CA THR A 397 16.41 -3.24 -17.37
C THR A 397 15.35 -3.48 -16.29
N PHE A 398 15.67 -3.10 -15.05
CA PHE A 398 14.79 -3.29 -13.92
C PHE A 398 14.73 -2.04 -13.05
N PHE A 399 13.52 -1.56 -12.80
CA PHE A 399 13.26 -0.37 -11.98
C PHE A 399 12.48 -0.77 -10.73
N PHE A 400 12.79 -0.12 -9.61
CA PHE A 400 11.95 -0.09 -8.42
C PHE A 400 11.95 1.33 -7.85
N LYS A 401 11.05 1.63 -6.92
CA LYS A 401 11.00 2.94 -6.26
C LYS A 401 11.14 2.78 -4.75
N VAL A 402 11.78 3.74 -4.12
CA VAL A 402 11.82 3.90 -2.67
C VAL A 402 11.11 5.22 -2.37
N LYS A 403 9.97 5.16 -1.69
CA LYS A 403 9.16 6.33 -1.36
C LYS A 403 9.19 6.60 0.13
N PHE A 404 9.14 7.87 0.49
CA PHE A 404 8.92 8.29 1.86
C PHE A 404 7.43 8.58 2.04
N ASP A 405 6.81 7.92 3.02
CA ASP A 405 5.37 8.06 3.24
C ASP A 405 5.06 9.41 3.90
N GLU A 406 5.75 9.77 4.97
CA GLU A 406 5.57 11.06 5.64
C GLU A 406 6.55 12.13 5.17
N PRO A 407 6.18 13.43 5.23
CA PRO A 407 4.83 13.97 5.44
C PRO A 407 3.98 13.96 4.15
N TYR A 408 4.48 13.36 3.06
CA TYR A 408 3.87 13.48 1.74
C TYR A 408 2.50 12.80 1.61
N LEU A 409 2.27 11.71 2.34
CA LEU A 409 0.99 11.04 2.45
C LEU A 409 -0.01 11.93 3.20
N MET A 410 0.42 12.57 4.28
CA MET A 410 -0.39 13.57 5.00
C MET A 410 -0.78 14.75 4.10
N TYR A 411 0.18 15.31 3.34
CA TYR A 411 -0.11 16.44 2.43
C TYR A 411 -1.08 16.06 1.31
N ARG A 412 -1.01 14.82 0.82
CA ARG A 412 -2.02 14.30 -0.12
C ARG A 412 -3.38 14.20 0.54
N ASP A 413 -3.44 13.70 1.78
CA ASP A 413 -4.69 13.60 2.53
C ASP A 413 -5.31 14.97 2.73
N TRP A 414 -4.53 15.98 3.12
CA TRP A 414 -4.98 17.37 3.25
C TRP A 414 -5.55 17.93 1.95
N ARG A 415 -4.86 17.72 0.83
CA ARG A 415 -5.37 18.13 -0.49
C ARG A 415 -6.71 17.48 -0.81
N GLU A 416 -6.84 16.16 -0.63
CA GLU A 416 -8.08 15.44 -0.93
C GLU A 416 -9.22 15.82 0.04
N VAL A 417 -8.89 16.07 1.31
CA VAL A 417 -9.83 16.61 2.31
C VAL A 417 -10.36 17.97 1.86
N THR A 418 -9.49 18.91 1.50
CA THR A 418 -9.90 20.24 1.03
C THR A 418 -10.73 20.17 -0.25
N LYS A 419 -10.37 19.32 -1.22
CA LYS A 419 -11.19 19.08 -2.42
C LYS A 419 -12.59 18.55 -2.07
N GLY A 420 -12.67 17.60 -1.13
CA GLY A 420 -13.93 17.05 -0.63
C GLY A 420 -14.81 18.12 0.02
N LEU A 421 -14.21 18.94 0.89
CA LEU A 421 -14.86 20.04 1.59
C LEU A 421 -15.40 21.10 0.63
N LEU A 422 -14.60 21.52 -0.35
CA LEU A 422 -15.04 22.48 -1.37
C LEU A 422 -16.19 21.94 -2.22
N SER A 423 -16.16 20.64 -2.55
CA SER A 423 -17.30 19.99 -3.24
C SER A 423 -18.56 20.00 -2.39
N ALA A 424 -18.45 19.73 -1.09
CA ALA A 424 -19.57 19.77 -0.15
C ALA A 424 -20.11 21.20 0.04
N TYR A 425 -19.22 22.19 0.11
CA TYR A 425 -19.54 23.61 0.20
C TYR A 425 -20.29 24.11 -1.04
N ALA A 426 -19.83 23.73 -2.24
CA ALA A 426 -20.50 24.04 -3.50
C ALA A 426 -21.90 23.39 -3.62
N LYS A 427 -22.11 22.25 -2.96
CA LYS A 427 -23.41 21.55 -2.87
C LYS A 427 -24.34 22.12 -1.79
N GLY A 428 -23.97 23.21 -1.12
CA GLY A 428 -24.81 23.92 -0.16
C GLY A 428 -24.52 23.63 1.32
N SER A 429 -23.46 22.89 1.65
CA SER A 429 -23.06 22.70 3.06
C SER A 429 -22.31 23.95 3.54
N LYS A 430 -23.01 24.86 4.22
CA LYS A 430 -22.46 26.16 4.67
C LYS A 430 -22.18 26.24 6.18
N VAL A 431 -22.27 25.12 6.89
CA VAL A 431 -22.07 25.05 8.34
C VAL A 431 -20.88 24.14 8.65
N ALA A 432 -20.01 24.54 9.57
CA ALA A 432 -18.76 23.86 9.90
C ALA A 432 -18.95 22.36 10.18
N LYS A 433 -19.87 22.01 11.08
CA LYS A 433 -20.19 20.61 11.43
C LYS A 433 -20.70 19.79 10.24
N ALA A 434 -21.44 20.41 9.31
CA ALA A 434 -21.93 19.73 8.11
C ALA A 434 -20.81 19.45 7.10
N LEU A 435 -19.83 20.37 7.01
CA LEU A 435 -18.63 20.20 6.21
C LEU A 435 -17.71 19.13 6.80
N GLU A 436 -17.48 19.16 8.10
CA GLU A 436 -16.69 18.15 8.81
C GLU A 436 -17.25 16.73 8.61
N ASN A 437 -18.57 16.58 8.75
CA ASN A 437 -19.28 15.31 8.49
C ASN A 437 -19.19 14.83 7.03
N SER A 438 -18.79 15.69 6.10
CA SER A 438 -18.58 15.29 4.69
C SER A 438 -17.21 14.63 4.46
N ILE A 439 -16.27 14.76 5.41
CA ILE A 439 -14.95 14.15 5.32
C ILE A 439 -15.04 12.66 5.70
N PRO A 440 -14.50 11.74 4.88
CA PRO A 440 -14.39 10.33 5.26
C PRO A 440 -13.53 10.15 6.54
N ARG A 441 -14.08 9.52 7.60
CA ARG A 441 -13.34 9.23 8.86
C ARG A 441 -11.99 8.53 8.68
N ASN A 442 -11.77 7.74 7.62
CA ASN A 442 -10.47 7.13 7.36
C ASN A 442 -9.36 8.15 7.06
N LYS A 443 -9.72 9.35 6.55
CA LYS A 443 -8.82 10.50 6.38
C LYS A 443 -8.61 11.28 7.68
N MET A 444 -9.53 11.15 8.64
CA MET A 444 -9.48 11.81 9.96
C MET A 444 -8.79 10.97 11.04
N LYS A 445 -8.13 9.85 10.69
CA LYS A 445 -7.43 9.01 11.68
C LYS A 445 -6.23 9.70 12.33
N ARG A 446 -5.61 10.65 11.62
CA ARG A 446 -4.41 11.36 12.07
C ARG A 446 -4.81 12.63 12.82
N PRO A 447 -4.31 12.85 14.05
CA PRO A 447 -4.57 14.07 14.81
C PRO A 447 -4.27 15.33 13.99
N GLU A 448 -3.15 15.35 13.26
CA GLU A 448 -2.74 16.48 12.43
C GLU A 448 -3.77 16.78 11.32
N THR A 449 -4.38 15.74 10.73
CA THR A 449 -5.44 15.92 9.74
C THR A 449 -6.74 16.40 10.36
N GLN A 450 -7.04 16.05 11.61
CA GLN A 450 -8.21 16.58 12.32
C GLN A 450 -8.07 18.07 12.57
N VAL A 451 -6.90 18.50 13.07
CA VAL A 451 -6.56 19.92 13.27
C VAL A 451 -6.61 20.67 11.93
N TYR A 452 -5.99 20.13 10.88
CA TYR A 452 -6.04 20.71 9.53
C TYR A 452 -7.47 20.84 9.00
N ALA A 453 -8.29 19.80 9.16
CA ALA A 453 -9.68 19.80 8.69
C ALA A 453 -10.50 20.89 9.40
N ARG A 454 -10.39 21.02 10.72
CA ARG A 454 -11.06 22.09 11.49
C ARG A 454 -10.62 23.47 11.00
N TRP A 455 -9.30 23.68 10.86
CA TRP A 455 -8.73 24.93 10.38
C TRP A 455 -9.22 25.29 8.97
N VAL A 456 -9.11 24.36 8.00
CA VAL A 456 -9.46 24.65 6.61
C VAL A 456 -10.97 24.82 6.41
N ILE A 457 -11.81 24.19 7.23
CA ILE A 457 -13.25 24.46 7.26
C ILE A 457 -13.51 25.92 7.63
N GLY A 458 -12.83 26.43 8.66
CA GLY A 458 -12.89 27.84 9.05
C GLY A 458 -12.49 28.77 7.90
N GLU A 459 -11.38 28.45 7.22
CA GLU A 459 -10.91 29.22 6.06
C GLU A 459 -11.90 29.24 4.90
N ILE A 460 -12.47 28.09 4.55
CA ILE A 460 -13.47 27.98 3.46
C ILE A 460 -14.73 28.79 3.78
N LEU A 461 -15.19 28.78 5.03
CA LEU A 461 -16.36 29.53 5.44
C LEU A 461 -16.08 31.04 5.48
N ARG A 462 -14.87 31.43 5.84
CA ARG A 462 -14.42 32.83 5.92
C ARG A 462 -14.23 33.47 4.56
N ASP A 463 -13.50 32.82 3.66
CA ASP A 463 -13.20 33.32 2.32
C ASP A 463 -13.16 32.16 1.30
N PRO A 464 -14.32 31.76 0.75
CA PRO A 464 -14.38 30.68 -0.24
C PRO A 464 -13.73 31.05 -1.57
N GLU A 465 -13.63 32.35 -1.90
CA GLU A 465 -13.06 32.81 -3.17
C GLU A 465 -11.55 32.57 -3.23
N SER A 466 -10.87 32.58 -2.09
CA SER A 466 -9.46 32.17 -1.99
C SER A 466 -9.17 30.74 -2.47
N PHE A 467 -10.21 29.90 -2.58
CA PHE A 467 -10.11 28.50 -3.02
C PHE A 467 -10.67 28.25 -4.43
N LYS A 468 -11.06 29.28 -5.19
CA LYS A 468 -11.75 29.12 -6.49
C LYS A 468 -11.01 28.25 -7.50
N ASP A 469 -9.68 28.30 -7.50
CA ASP A 469 -8.82 27.54 -8.42
C ASP A 469 -8.24 26.25 -7.79
N PHE A 470 -8.60 25.93 -6.54
CA PHE A 470 -8.15 24.71 -5.85
C PHE A 470 -8.58 23.42 -6.57
N SER A 471 -9.78 23.44 -7.17
CA SER A 471 -10.28 22.33 -7.99
C SER A 471 -9.46 22.11 -9.27
N LYS A 472 -8.78 23.16 -9.76
CA LYS A 472 -7.89 23.15 -10.92
C LYS A 472 -6.43 22.85 -10.54
N GLY A 473 -6.17 22.48 -9.28
CA GLY A 473 -4.83 22.16 -8.81
C GLY A 473 -3.98 23.39 -8.46
N LYS A 474 -4.58 24.51 -8.05
CA LYS A 474 -3.84 25.74 -7.66
C LYS A 474 -4.14 26.17 -6.23
N GLY A 475 -3.16 26.70 -5.51
CA GLY A 475 -3.31 27.13 -4.11
C GLY A 475 -3.33 25.98 -3.10
N ILE A 476 -2.93 24.77 -3.50
CA ILE A 476 -2.82 23.59 -2.64
C ILE A 476 -1.65 23.78 -1.68
N ILE A 477 -0.48 24.09 -2.23
CA ILE A 477 0.75 24.30 -1.48
C ILE A 477 0.58 25.54 -0.59
N ALA A 478 0.10 26.65 -1.14
CA ALA A 478 -0.13 27.86 -0.37
C ALA A 478 -1.11 27.64 0.81
N THR A 479 -2.16 26.83 0.63
CA THR A 479 -3.07 26.47 1.73
C THR A 479 -2.37 25.64 2.80
N ARG A 480 -1.55 24.66 2.40
CA ARG A 480 -0.74 23.88 3.34
C ARG A 480 0.22 24.77 4.13
N GLU A 481 0.99 25.62 3.45
CA GLU A 481 1.98 26.47 4.12
C GLU A 481 1.31 27.45 5.08
N ARG A 482 0.15 28.02 4.72
CA ARG A 482 -0.65 28.84 5.64
C ARG A 482 -1.06 28.07 6.89
N PHE A 483 -1.47 26.81 6.75
CA PHE A 483 -1.78 25.97 7.90
C PHE A 483 -0.55 25.72 8.76
N LEU A 484 0.58 25.34 8.17
CA LEU A 484 1.82 25.07 8.91
C LEU A 484 2.30 26.31 9.67
N GLN A 485 2.25 27.49 9.05
CA GLN A 485 2.55 28.76 9.71
C GLN A 485 1.56 29.09 10.83
N TRP A 486 0.26 28.85 10.62
CA TRP A 486 -0.74 29.02 11.67
C TRP A 486 -0.48 28.08 12.85
N LEU A 487 -0.02 26.86 12.57
CA LEU A 487 0.27 25.82 13.54
C LEU A 487 1.49 26.14 14.44
N GLU A 488 2.36 27.06 14.00
CA GLU A 488 3.50 27.63 14.73
C GLU A 488 3.12 28.87 15.58
N SER A 489 1.91 29.39 15.43
CA SER A 489 1.44 30.57 16.20
C SER A 489 0.83 30.20 17.56
N ASP A 490 0.78 31.15 18.50
CA ASP A 490 0.14 31.00 19.83
C ASP A 490 -1.32 30.52 19.80
N LYS A 491 -2.03 30.74 18.67
CA LYS A 491 -3.39 30.21 18.47
C LYS A 491 -3.36 28.74 18.05
N GLY A 492 -2.41 28.35 17.21
CA GLY A 492 -2.21 26.96 16.77
C GLY A 492 -1.71 26.06 17.90
N GLU A 493 -0.88 26.55 18.81
CA GLU A 493 -0.43 25.78 19.99
C GLU A 493 -1.58 25.49 20.97
N ARG A 494 -2.48 26.46 21.19
CA ARG A 494 -3.65 26.28 22.05
C ARG A 494 -4.63 25.24 21.48
N ASP A 495 -4.92 25.30 20.18
CA ASP A 495 -5.80 24.33 19.50
C ASP A 495 -5.19 22.94 19.30
N LYS A 496 -3.85 22.82 19.42
CA LYS A 496 -3.15 21.53 19.56
C LYS A 496 -3.32 20.94 20.97
N SER A 497 -3.24 21.80 22.00
CA SER A 497 -3.28 21.38 23.41
C SER A 497 -4.67 20.99 23.92
N SER A 498 -5.74 21.50 23.31
CA SER A 498 -7.13 21.17 23.65
C SER A 498 -7.56 19.73 23.27
N ASP A 499 -6.75 19.01 22.48
CA ASP A 499 -7.00 17.59 22.15
C ASP A 499 -6.35 16.62 23.17
N ASN A 500 -5.59 17.11 24.18
CA ASN A 500 -4.93 16.26 25.19
C ASN A 500 -5.58 16.24 26.57
N ASP A 501 -6.49 17.16 26.88
CA ASP A 501 -7.24 17.15 28.13
C ASP A 501 -8.74 17.13 27.85
N GLY A 502 -9.33 15.94 28.02
CA GLY A 502 -10.77 15.80 28.15
C GLY A 502 -11.23 16.43 29.46
N LYS A 503 -11.42 17.75 29.49
CA LYS A 503 -12.19 18.46 30.52
C LYS A 503 -12.86 19.70 29.93
N ASP A 504 -14.16 19.78 30.19
CA ASP A 504 -14.97 20.98 30.06
C ASP A 504 -14.28 22.17 30.75
N GLY A 505 -14.33 23.34 30.10
CA GLY A 505 -13.81 24.59 30.62
C GLY A 505 -14.48 25.78 29.96
N GLU A 506 -15.59 26.20 30.55
CA GLU A 506 -16.16 27.54 30.46
C GLU A 506 -15.08 28.58 30.86
N ASP A 507 -14.86 29.62 30.04
CA ASP A 507 -15.29 30.99 30.35
C ASP A 507 -14.58 32.09 29.54
N ALA A 508 -15.40 33.11 29.29
CA ALA A 508 -15.12 34.52 29.00
C ALA A 508 -14.64 34.89 27.58
N ALA A 509 -15.22 35.87 26.89
CA ALA A 509 -16.39 36.73 27.09
C ALA A 509 -16.48 37.60 25.81
N ASP A 510 -17.60 38.29 25.65
CA ASP A 510 -17.86 39.37 24.69
C ASP A 510 -18.08 38.94 23.23
N ASP A 511 -19.32 38.54 22.95
CA ASP A 511 -20.25 39.50 22.33
C ASP A 511 -21.69 38.99 22.47
N GLU A 512 -22.38 39.57 23.45
CA GLU A 512 -23.84 39.57 23.53
C GLU A 512 -24.39 40.34 22.34
N GLU A 513 -24.91 39.64 21.32
CA GLU A 513 -26.21 39.94 20.72
C GLU A 513 -26.53 38.87 19.66
N VAL A 514 -27.80 38.48 19.59
CA VAL A 514 -28.40 37.45 18.72
C VAL A 514 -28.48 36.03 19.30
N GLN A 515 -28.81 35.92 20.60
CA GLN A 515 -29.69 34.83 21.03
C GLN A 515 -31.16 35.24 20.85
N LYS A 516 -31.70 34.97 19.65
CA LYS A 516 -33.11 34.61 19.40
C LYS A 516 -33.33 34.33 17.92
N LYS A 517 -33.16 33.06 17.53
CA LYS A 517 -33.91 32.28 16.52
C LYS A 517 -32.99 31.29 15.79
N GLY A 518 -33.14 30.00 16.12
CA GLY A 518 -32.48 28.94 15.38
C GLY A 518 -32.61 27.57 16.04
N GLN A 519 -33.84 27.11 16.31
CA GLN A 519 -34.10 25.69 16.53
C GLN A 519 -33.55 24.89 15.34
N VAL A 520 -32.48 24.12 15.52
CA VAL A 520 -32.13 23.04 14.57
C VAL A 520 -32.87 21.79 14.99
N GLY A 521 -34.17 21.75 14.69
CA GLY A 521 -34.94 20.52 14.70
C GLY A 521 -34.39 19.55 13.64
N SER A 522 -34.19 18.30 14.06
CA SER A 522 -33.71 17.13 13.31
C SER A 522 -33.82 17.17 11.78
N ARG A 523 -32.66 17.11 11.09
CA ARG A 523 -32.54 16.89 9.62
C ARG A 523 -33.15 15.56 9.15
N PHE A 524 -33.37 14.62 10.05
CA PHE A 524 -33.82 13.25 9.75
C PHE A 524 -35.19 12.99 10.35
N GLY A 525 -36.06 12.34 9.57
CA GLY A 525 -37.41 12.00 10.02
C GLY A 525 -37.46 10.70 10.82
N LYS A 526 -36.62 9.72 10.44
CA LYS A 526 -36.53 8.39 11.07
C LYS A 526 -35.09 7.90 11.05
N THR A 527 -34.79 6.83 11.79
CA THR A 527 -33.47 6.20 11.88
C THR A 527 -33.57 4.69 11.65
N VAL A 528 -32.61 4.12 10.92
CA VAL A 528 -32.36 2.68 10.87
C VAL A 528 -31.01 2.40 11.53
N ILE A 529 -31.02 1.58 12.56
CA ILE A 529 -29.82 1.09 13.24
C ILE A 529 -29.31 -0.15 12.51
N VAL A 530 -28.03 -0.15 12.13
CA VAL A 530 -27.39 -1.16 11.27
C VAL A 530 -26.22 -1.82 12.02
N PRO A 531 -26.40 -3.01 12.62
CA PRO A 531 -25.28 -3.76 13.18
C PRO A 531 -24.29 -4.16 12.09
N ILE A 532 -23.00 -3.95 12.32
CA ILE A 532 -21.89 -4.38 11.46
C ILE A 532 -21.06 -5.33 12.30
N ALA A 533 -21.32 -6.62 12.10
CA ALA A 533 -20.90 -7.69 12.99
C ALA A 533 -20.84 -9.02 12.26
N ILE A 534 -20.26 -10.03 12.92
CA ILE A 534 -20.31 -11.43 12.51
C ILE A 534 -21.16 -12.24 13.52
N PRO A 535 -21.54 -13.50 13.22
CA PRO A 535 -22.20 -14.35 14.21
C PRO A 535 -21.34 -14.46 15.47
N GLY A 536 -21.96 -14.33 16.65
CA GLY A 536 -21.27 -14.39 17.95
C GLY A 536 -20.87 -13.05 18.56
N CYS A 537 -20.93 -11.92 17.84
CA CYS A 537 -20.60 -10.59 18.40
C CYS A 537 -21.63 -10.04 19.41
N GLY A 538 -22.81 -10.66 19.54
CA GLY A 538 -23.86 -10.19 20.47
C GLY A 538 -24.90 -9.23 19.86
N LYS A 539 -24.83 -8.95 18.55
CA LYS A 539 -25.74 -8.02 17.82
C LYS A 539 -27.22 -8.15 18.19
N THR A 540 -27.71 -9.39 18.29
CA THR A 540 -29.13 -9.69 18.48
C THR A 540 -29.53 -9.47 19.93
N SER A 541 -28.67 -9.85 20.87
CA SER A 541 -28.94 -9.65 22.29
C SER A 541 -29.00 -8.15 22.59
N VAL A 542 -28.06 -7.37 22.03
CA VAL A 542 -28.08 -5.90 22.13
C VAL A 542 -29.33 -5.33 21.47
N ALA A 543 -29.70 -5.80 20.27
CA ALA A 543 -30.91 -5.34 19.59
C ALA A 543 -32.20 -5.60 20.39
N VAL A 544 -32.33 -6.76 21.04
CA VAL A 544 -33.47 -7.10 21.89
C VAL A 544 -33.53 -6.22 23.13
N ALA A 545 -32.38 -5.97 23.78
CA ALA A 545 -32.31 -5.06 24.91
C ALA A 545 -32.73 -3.64 24.51
N LEU A 546 -32.17 -3.10 23.43
CA LEU A 546 -32.51 -1.77 22.91
C LEU A 546 -34.00 -1.64 22.54
N THR A 547 -34.59 -2.71 21.98
CA THR A 547 -36.02 -2.78 21.68
C THR A 547 -36.86 -2.66 22.93
N HIS A 548 -36.44 -3.26 24.05
CA HIS A 548 -37.16 -3.13 25.31
C HIS A 548 -36.98 -1.77 25.98
N ILE A 549 -35.76 -1.23 25.93
CA ILE A 549 -35.39 0.03 26.58
C ILE A 549 -36.09 1.21 25.90
N PHE A 550 -36.08 1.24 24.56
CA PHE A 550 -36.57 2.39 23.80
C PHE A 550 -37.84 2.14 22.98
N GLY A 551 -38.33 0.89 22.89
CA GLY A 551 -39.50 0.56 22.08
C GLY A 551 -39.24 0.63 20.56
N PHE A 552 -37.98 0.47 20.12
CA PHE A 552 -37.63 0.50 18.70
C PHE A 552 -38.24 -0.65 17.90
N GLY A 553 -38.51 -0.42 16.62
CA GLY A 553 -38.89 -1.51 15.72
C GLY A 553 -37.71 -2.46 15.50
N HIS A 554 -37.93 -3.77 15.47
CA HIS A 554 -36.85 -4.75 15.31
C HIS A 554 -37.25 -5.85 14.34
N THR A 555 -36.36 -6.16 13.39
CA THR A 555 -36.50 -7.29 12.47
C THR A 555 -35.17 -8.00 12.32
N GLN A 556 -35.21 -9.33 12.26
CA GLN A 556 -34.02 -10.18 12.13
C GLN A 556 -33.94 -10.80 10.74
N SER A 557 -32.75 -10.87 10.16
CA SER A 557 -32.55 -11.55 8.88
C SER A 557 -32.86 -13.05 8.96
N ASP A 558 -32.63 -13.61 10.14
CA ASP A 558 -32.72 -15.03 10.43
C ASP A 558 -34.18 -15.53 10.51
N ASP A 559 -35.15 -14.62 10.64
CA ASP A 559 -36.60 -14.89 10.57
C ASP A 559 -37.12 -15.00 9.11
N VAL A 560 -36.28 -14.79 8.10
CA VAL A 560 -36.70 -14.71 6.70
C VAL A 560 -36.38 -16.01 5.96
N HIS A 561 -37.33 -16.95 5.98
CA HIS A 561 -37.18 -18.30 5.41
C HIS A 561 -37.67 -18.41 3.96
N VAL A 562 -37.08 -17.65 3.03
CA VAL A 562 -37.45 -17.70 1.59
C VAL A 562 -36.22 -17.74 0.67
N LYS A 563 -36.36 -18.30 -0.54
CA LYS A 563 -35.26 -18.47 -1.54
C LYS A 563 -34.51 -17.18 -1.90
N ARG A 564 -35.13 -16.00 -1.73
CA ARG A 564 -34.49 -14.68 -1.87
C ARG A 564 -34.69 -13.86 -0.58
N ALA A 565 -34.03 -14.26 0.50
CA ALA A 565 -34.22 -13.67 1.82
C ALA A 565 -33.78 -12.19 1.93
N ALA A 566 -32.70 -11.79 1.25
CA ALA A 566 -32.13 -10.44 1.39
C ALA A 566 -33.09 -9.31 0.95
N PRO A 567 -33.75 -9.36 -0.23
CA PRO A 567 -34.76 -8.35 -0.59
C PRO A 567 -35.97 -8.31 0.36
N VAL A 568 -36.40 -9.46 0.87
CA VAL A 568 -37.54 -9.56 1.79
C VAL A 568 -37.21 -8.96 3.15
N PHE A 569 -36.00 -9.16 3.64
CA PHE A 569 -35.51 -8.51 4.86
C PHE A 569 -35.52 -6.98 4.74
N VAL A 570 -34.99 -6.43 3.63
CA VAL A 570 -35.02 -4.98 3.37
C VAL A 570 -36.46 -4.45 3.31
N LYS A 571 -37.40 -5.22 2.72
CA LYS A 571 -38.83 -4.86 2.71
C LYS A 571 -39.45 -4.86 4.11
N LYS A 572 -39.08 -5.79 5.00
CA LYS A 572 -39.53 -5.78 6.40
C LYS A 572 -39.04 -4.54 7.15
N VAL A 573 -37.77 -4.13 6.94
CA VAL A 573 -37.24 -2.87 7.49
C VAL A 573 -38.08 -1.68 7.02
N GLN A 574 -38.42 -1.63 5.73
CA GLN A 574 -39.29 -0.60 5.16
C GLN A 574 -40.67 -0.56 5.80
N GLN A 575 -41.27 -1.73 6.07
CA GLN A 575 -42.58 -1.84 6.71
C GLN A 575 -42.53 -1.36 8.17
N LEU A 576 -41.49 -1.72 8.92
CA LEU A 576 -41.35 -1.25 10.31
C LEU A 576 -41.17 0.27 10.40
N LEU A 577 -40.55 0.89 9.39
CA LEU A 577 -40.43 2.35 9.31
C LEU A 577 -41.78 3.06 9.13
N THR A 578 -42.88 2.38 8.80
CA THR A 578 -44.21 3.02 8.76
C THR A 578 -44.81 3.20 10.15
N SER A 579 -44.48 2.32 11.11
CA SER A 579 -45.03 2.33 12.48
C SER A 579 -44.04 2.76 13.56
N HIS A 580 -42.74 2.77 13.27
CA HIS A 580 -41.68 3.15 14.20
C HIS A 580 -40.78 4.24 13.60
N ASP A 581 -40.22 5.09 14.47
CA ASP A 581 -39.27 6.13 14.07
C ASP A 581 -37.81 5.67 14.12
N VAL A 582 -37.53 4.63 14.90
CA VAL A 582 -36.22 3.96 14.93
C VAL A 582 -36.43 2.47 14.70
N VAL A 583 -35.70 1.91 13.73
CA VAL A 583 -35.78 0.48 13.36
C VAL A 583 -34.40 -0.17 13.37
N ILE A 584 -34.24 -1.27 14.09
CA ILE A 584 -33.01 -2.08 14.10
C ILE A 584 -33.09 -3.13 13.00
N ALA A 585 -32.21 -3.01 12.01
CA ALA A 585 -32.03 -3.96 10.92
C ALA A 585 -31.04 -5.06 11.33
N ASP A 586 -31.47 -5.98 12.20
CA ASP A 586 -30.65 -7.05 12.80
C ASP A 586 -30.24 -8.12 11.77
N LYS A 587 -29.16 -7.79 11.06
CA LYS A 587 -28.38 -8.64 10.17
C LYS A 587 -26.90 -8.38 10.47
N ASN A 588 -26.01 -9.30 10.07
CA ASN A 588 -24.57 -9.11 10.21
C ASN A 588 -24.04 -7.86 9.48
N ASN A 589 -24.56 -7.54 8.29
CA ASN A 589 -24.11 -6.43 7.43
C ASN A 589 -22.58 -6.28 7.23
N HIS A 590 -21.82 -7.36 7.47
CA HIS A 590 -20.37 -7.48 7.28
C HIS A 590 -19.89 -7.31 5.82
N LEU A 591 -20.80 -7.31 4.84
CA LEU A 591 -20.48 -7.06 3.43
C LEU A 591 -21.03 -5.70 2.99
N ARG A 592 -20.28 -5.00 2.15
CA ARG A 592 -20.63 -3.69 1.58
C ARG A 592 -21.99 -3.71 0.88
N GLN A 593 -22.24 -4.76 0.10
CA GLN A 593 -23.52 -4.94 -0.60
C GLN A 593 -24.75 -4.93 0.34
N HIS A 594 -24.61 -5.41 1.58
CA HIS A 594 -25.71 -5.40 2.55
C HIS A 594 -26.03 -3.97 3.01
N ARG A 595 -24.97 -3.18 3.25
CA ARG A 595 -25.08 -1.79 3.69
C ARG A 595 -25.61 -0.89 2.57
N THR A 596 -25.15 -1.11 1.33
CA THR A 596 -25.68 -0.42 0.14
C THR A 596 -27.18 -0.69 -0.05
N ALA A 597 -27.65 -1.91 0.14
CA ALA A 597 -29.08 -2.23 0.00
C ALA A 597 -29.97 -1.47 1.01
N LEU A 598 -29.50 -1.30 2.26
CA LEU A 598 -30.20 -0.49 3.26
C LEU A 598 -30.15 1.01 2.92
N ARG A 599 -29.02 1.50 2.40
CA ARG A 599 -28.88 2.88 1.94
C ARG A 599 -29.81 3.20 0.77
N ASP A 600 -29.89 2.31 -0.20
CA ASP A 600 -30.75 2.47 -1.38
C ASP A 600 -32.24 2.45 -1.01
N LEU A 601 -32.62 1.66 0.01
CA LEU A 601 -33.98 1.64 0.55
C LEU A 601 -34.40 3.03 1.04
N VAL A 602 -33.54 3.71 1.79
CA VAL A 602 -33.87 4.97 2.48
C VAL A 602 -33.62 6.23 1.63
N LYS A 603 -32.92 6.09 0.50
CA LYS A 603 -32.45 7.20 -0.34
C LYS A 603 -33.56 8.13 -0.85
N LYS A 604 -34.79 7.62 -0.98
CA LYS A 604 -35.94 8.36 -1.53
C LYS A 604 -36.93 8.86 -0.47
N SER A 605 -36.68 8.61 0.81
CA SER A 605 -37.59 9.00 1.89
C SER A 605 -37.56 10.52 2.13
N LYS A 606 -38.73 11.11 2.37
CA LYS A 606 -38.89 12.51 2.80
C LYS A 606 -39.74 12.52 4.07
N PRO A 607 -39.22 12.97 5.23
CA PRO A 607 -37.85 13.46 5.44
C PRO A 607 -36.79 12.36 5.25
N PRO A 608 -35.49 12.72 5.09
CA PRO A 608 -34.41 11.73 4.99
C PRO A 608 -34.39 10.78 6.19
N VAL A 609 -34.10 9.50 5.97
CA VAL A 609 -33.95 8.50 7.03
C VAL A 609 -32.47 8.25 7.27
N ARG A 610 -32.05 8.34 8.54
CA ARG A 610 -30.67 8.17 9.00
C ARG A 610 -30.28 6.68 9.03
N LEU A 611 -29.08 6.33 8.61
CA LEU A 611 -28.43 5.06 8.91
C LEU A 611 -27.43 5.25 10.06
N LEU A 612 -27.65 4.60 11.20
CA LEU A 612 -26.76 4.61 12.37
C LEU A 612 -26.12 3.23 12.52
N ALA A 613 -24.81 3.08 12.36
CA ALA A 613 -24.14 1.80 12.52
C ALA A 613 -23.77 1.50 13.97
N LEU A 614 -23.95 0.25 14.40
CA LEU A 614 -23.28 -0.31 15.58
C LEU A 614 -22.15 -1.20 15.06
N ASN A 615 -20.90 -0.77 15.21
CA ASN A 615 -19.75 -1.37 14.52
C ASN A 615 -18.87 -2.17 15.47
N TRP A 616 -18.86 -3.51 15.36
CA TRP A 616 -17.89 -4.37 16.04
C TRP A 616 -16.65 -4.52 15.14
N SER A 617 -15.64 -3.69 15.39
CA SER A 617 -14.38 -3.73 14.62
C SER A 617 -13.61 -5.02 14.91
N LEU A 618 -13.37 -5.83 13.87
CA LEU A 618 -12.63 -7.08 14.00
C LEU A 618 -11.11 -6.90 13.81
N SER A 619 -10.67 -5.81 13.19
CA SER A 619 -9.25 -5.57 12.89
C SER A 619 -8.41 -5.24 14.11
N SER A 620 -9.03 -4.96 15.25
CA SER A 620 -8.38 -4.70 16.53
C SER A 620 -7.95 -5.96 17.29
N TYR A 621 -8.34 -7.17 16.84
CA TYR A 621 -8.08 -8.43 17.55
C TYR A 621 -7.45 -9.49 16.65
N PRO A 622 -6.63 -10.41 17.21
CA PRO A 622 -6.20 -11.61 16.49
C PRO A 622 -7.41 -12.44 16.02
N GLN A 623 -7.36 -12.98 14.80
CA GLN A 623 -8.48 -13.73 14.22
C GLN A 623 -8.86 -14.97 15.06
N SER A 624 -7.89 -15.60 15.74
CA SER A 624 -8.12 -16.71 16.68
C SER A 624 -8.94 -16.27 17.89
N THR A 625 -8.68 -15.07 18.43
CA THR A 625 -9.42 -14.49 19.55
C THR A 625 -10.86 -14.17 19.14
N VAL A 626 -11.05 -13.53 17.99
CA VAL A 626 -12.38 -13.28 17.41
C VAL A 626 -13.13 -14.60 17.21
N HIS A 627 -12.46 -15.59 16.64
CA HIS A 627 -13.01 -16.91 16.36
C HIS A 627 -13.46 -17.63 17.63
N ARG A 628 -12.64 -17.62 18.69
CA ARG A 628 -12.99 -18.19 20.00
C ARG A 628 -14.17 -17.45 20.64
N ILE A 629 -14.09 -16.12 20.79
CA ILE A 629 -15.12 -15.34 21.48
C ILE A 629 -16.47 -15.57 20.79
N CYS A 630 -16.52 -15.44 19.46
CA CYS A 630 -17.74 -15.63 18.70
C CYS A 630 -18.20 -17.09 18.69
N GLY A 631 -17.29 -18.06 18.56
CA GLY A 631 -17.60 -19.49 18.61
C GLY A 631 -18.19 -19.91 19.96
N ASP A 632 -17.52 -19.56 21.06
CA ASP A 632 -17.96 -19.85 22.43
C ASP A 632 -19.31 -19.19 22.74
N ARG A 633 -19.53 -17.96 22.29
CA ARG A 633 -20.83 -17.27 22.43
C ARG A 633 -21.95 -17.92 21.61
N VAL A 634 -21.63 -18.50 20.44
CA VAL A 634 -22.61 -19.27 19.65
C VAL A 634 -22.89 -20.61 20.32
N LEU A 635 -21.88 -21.28 20.84
CA LEU A 635 -22.00 -22.57 21.55
C LEU A 635 -22.78 -22.44 22.86
N SER A 636 -22.45 -21.46 23.70
CA SER A 636 -23.13 -21.22 24.98
C SER A 636 -24.60 -20.86 24.81
N ARG A 637 -24.95 -20.24 23.67
CA ARG A 637 -26.33 -19.96 23.29
C ARG A 637 -27.09 -21.23 22.85
N GLY A 638 -26.39 -22.29 22.46
CA GLY A 638 -26.94 -23.62 22.17
C GLY A 638 -28.09 -23.61 21.16
N GLU A 639 -29.17 -24.34 21.45
CA GLU A 639 -30.39 -24.38 20.62
C GLU A 639 -31.12 -23.03 20.48
N ASN A 640 -30.74 -22.02 21.27
CA ASN A 640 -31.32 -20.68 21.20
C ASN A 640 -30.63 -19.79 20.15
N HIS A 641 -29.70 -20.33 19.36
CA HIS A 641 -29.20 -19.67 18.16
C HIS A 641 -30.08 -20.01 16.94
N GLN A 642 -30.54 -18.98 16.23
CA GLN A 642 -31.66 -19.10 15.29
C GLN A 642 -31.33 -19.88 14.01
N THR A 643 -30.14 -19.65 13.43
CA THR A 643 -29.71 -20.22 12.14
C THR A 643 -28.46 -21.10 12.23
N LEU A 644 -27.44 -20.67 12.99
CA LEU A 644 -26.23 -21.45 13.27
C LEU A 644 -26.42 -22.25 14.57
N ARG A 645 -26.80 -23.52 14.47
CA ARG A 645 -26.85 -24.41 15.62
C ARG A 645 -25.53 -25.16 15.74
N ALA A 646 -25.04 -25.33 16.96
CA ALA A 646 -24.08 -26.39 17.23
C ALA A 646 -24.83 -27.72 17.01
N ASP A 647 -24.56 -28.38 15.89
CA ASP A 647 -25.16 -29.68 15.59
C ASP A 647 -24.69 -30.68 16.66
N VAL A 648 -25.63 -31.33 17.34
CA VAL A 648 -25.34 -32.34 18.36
C VAL A 648 -24.59 -33.53 17.73
N SER A 649 -24.69 -33.71 16.41
CA SER A 649 -23.98 -34.75 15.65
C SER A 649 -22.64 -34.31 15.03
N ASN A 650 -22.36 -33.01 14.95
CA ASN A 650 -21.10 -32.46 14.44
C ASN A 650 -20.62 -31.31 15.33
N THR A 651 -19.79 -31.67 16.30
CA THR A 651 -19.64 -30.96 17.58
C THR A 651 -19.16 -29.51 17.48
N ARG A 652 -18.64 -29.02 16.33
CA ARG A 652 -18.17 -27.62 16.15
C ARG A 652 -18.32 -27.01 14.75
N ALA A 653 -19.26 -27.48 13.91
CA ALA A 653 -19.44 -26.93 12.55
C ALA A 653 -19.72 -25.41 12.51
N HIS A 654 -20.35 -24.87 13.57
CA HIS A 654 -20.62 -23.43 13.72
C HIS A 654 -19.33 -22.59 13.75
N GLU A 655 -18.24 -23.13 14.28
CA GLU A 655 -16.95 -22.44 14.35
C GLU A 655 -16.36 -22.23 12.94
N ASP A 656 -16.49 -23.19 12.02
CA ASP A 656 -15.98 -23.02 10.65
C ASP A 656 -16.80 -21.97 9.87
N VAL A 657 -18.09 -21.86 10.17
CA VAL A 657 -18.91 -20.78 9.64
C VAL A 657 -18.47 -19.43 10.20
N VAL A 658 -18.25 -19.30 11.51
CA VAL A 658 -17.70 -18.07 12.11
C VAL A 658 -16.38 -17.68 11.42
N TRP A 659 -15.49 -18.64 11.16
CA TRP A 659 -14.25 -18.42 10.42
C TRP A 659 -14.49 -17.87 9.00
N MET A 660 -15.43 -18.45 8.26
CA MET A 660 -15.82 -17.93 6.94
C MET A 660 -16.24 -16.45 7.02
N PHE A 661 -17.06 -16.07 8.01
CA PHE A 661 -17.48 -14.67 8.20
C PHE A 661 -16.31 -13.75 8.56
N ILE A 662 -15.34 -14.19 9.38
CA ILE A 662 -14.12 -13.41 9.67
C ILE A 662 -13.37 -13.11 8.37
N THR A 663 -13.18 -14.11 7.50
CA THR A 663 -12.42 -13.94 6.25
C THR A 663 -13.13 -13.11 5.17
N GLN A 664 -14.47 -13.06 5.20
CA GLN A 664 -15.28 -12.35 4.21
C GLN A 664 -15.65 -10.92 4.63
N THR A 665 -15.43 -10.54 5.88
CA THR A 665 -15.86 -9.23 6.39
C THR A 665 -15.14 -8.10 5.67
N GLU A 666 -15.92 -7.12 5.19
CA GLU A 666 -15.45 -5.89 4.57
C GLU A 666 -15.64 -4.72 5.55
N GLU A 667 -14.55 -4.03 5.88
CA GLU A 667 -14.58 -2.85 6.76
C GLU A 667 -15.59 -1.81 6.26
N ILE A 668 -16.28 -1.14 7.19
CA ILE A 668 -17.22 -0.08 6.86
C ILE A 668 -16.49 1.19 6.42
N ALA A 669 -16.85 1.72 5.24
CA ALA A 669 -16.47 3.08 4.86
C ALA A 669 -17.45 4.11 5.46
N PRO A 670 -16.98 5.25 5.97
CA PRO A 670 -17.82 6.26 6.64
C PRO A 670 -18.97 6.82 5.79
N ALA A 671 -18.79 6.92 4.45
CA ALA A 671 -19.84 7.38 3.54
C ALA A 671 -21.01 6.40 3.37
N GLU A 672 -20.91 5.17 3.89
CA GLU A 672 -21.95 4.15 3.75
C GLU A 672 -23.12 4.37 4.70
N VAL A 673 -22.89 5.00 5.86
CA VAL A 673 -23.88 5.31 6.91
C VAL A 673 -23.79 6.79 7.32
N ASP A 674 -24.73 7.28 8.12
CA ASP A 674 -24.79 8.69 8.54
C ASP A 674 -24.18 8.93 9.92
N ALA A 675 -24.08 7.88 10.75
CA ALA A 675 -23.41 7.89 12.04
C ALA A 675 -22.91 6.47 12.38
N ILE A 676 -21.88 6.36 13.22
CA ILE A 676 -21.29 5.09 13.67
C ILE A 676 -21.00 5.18 15.16
N ILE A 677 -21.45 4.19 15.92
CA ILE A 677 -21.10 3.89 17.31
C ILE A 677 -20.22 2.65 17.30
N ASP A 678 -18.99 2.76 17.79
CA ASP A 678 -18.03 1.66 17.82
C ASP A 678 -18.25 0.79 19.08
N MET A 679 -18.43 -0.50 18.84
CA MET A 679 -18.71 -1.53 19.84
C MET A 679 -17.45 -2.36 20.11
N ASP A 680 -17.28 -2.80 21.35
CA ASP A 680 -16.18 -3.69 21.75
C ASP A 680 -16.62 -5.16 21.63
N LEU A 681 -15.71 -6.03 21.19
CA LEU A 681 -15.99 -7.46 21.11
C LEU A 681 -15.81 -8.17 22.45
N GLU A 682 -14.87 -7.72 23.29
CA GLU A 682 -14.51 -8.35 24.57
C GLU A 682 -15.38 -7.90 25.73
N GLU A 683 -16.11 -6.78 25.58
CA GLU A 683 -17.10 -6.33 26.56
C GLU A 683 -18.10 -7.42 26.91
N ASP A 684 -18.49 -7.45 28.19
CA ASP A 684 -19.61 -8.25 28.64
C ASP A 684 -20.93 -7.71 28.10
N PHE A 685 -21.97 -8.55 28.17
CA PHE A 685 -23.26 -8.20 27.60
C PHE A 685 -23.88 -6.92 28.21
N PRO A 686 -23.90 -6.72 29.55
CA PRO A 686 -24.37 -5.49 30.17
C PRO A 686 -23.63 -4.23 29.69
N SER A 687 -22.29 -4.26 29.63
CA SER A 687 -21.48 -3.12 29.20
C SER A 687 -21.72 -2.79 27.74
N ALA A 688 -21.84 -3.81 26.88
CA ALA A 688 -22.17 -3.62 25.47
C ALA A 688 -23.55 -2.97 25.28
N VAL A 689 -24.55 -3.33 26.10
CA VAL A 689 -25.87 -2.67 26.09
C VAL A 689 -25.74 -1.22 26.54
N GLN A 690 -25.02 -0.96 27.63
CA GLN A 690 -24.79 0.39 28.16
C GLN A 690 -24.12 1.29 27.12
N ARG A 691 -23.05 0.81 26.47
CA ARG A 691 -22.36 1.53 25.39
C ARG A 691 -23.27 1.87 24.22
N ALA A 692 -24.12 0.91 23.80
CA ALA A 692 -25.09 1.15 22.75
C ALA A 692 -26.14 2.19 23.17
N VAL A 693 -26.64 2.13 24.41
CA VAL A 693 -27.59 3.11 24.98
C VAL A 693 -26.97 4.51 24.98
N ASP A 694 -25.77 4.67 25.53
CA ASP A 694 -25.11 5.98 25.62
C ASP A 694 -24.82 6.56 24.24
N GLY A 695 -24.33 5.74 23.30
CA GLY A 695 -24.11 6.16 21.92
C GLY A 695 -25.40 6.56 21.22
N ILE A 696 -26.48 5.80 21.39
CA ILE A 696 -27.78 6.08 20.77
C ILE A 696 -28.41 7.34 21.36
N CYS A 697 -28.39 7.53 22.68
CA CYS A 697 -28.89 8.74 23.33
C CYS A 697 -28.17 9.98 22.83
N LYS A 698 -26.83 9.91 22.74
CA LYS A 698 -26.01 11.00 22.22
C LYS A 698 -26.30 11.30 20.75
N GLU A 699 -26.38 10.28 19.91
CA GLU A 699 -26.55 10.46 18.46
C GLU A 699 -27.97 10.86 18.08
N LEU A 700 -28.99 10.33 18.75
CA LEU A 700 -30.40 10.55 18.44
C LEU A 700 -31.04 11.64 19.31
N ASP A 701 -30.29 12.25 20.22
CA ASP A 701 -30.79 13.25 21.19
C ASP A 701 -31.99 12.71 21.99
N LEU A 702 -31.88 11.44 22.43
CA LEU A 702 -32.91 10.78 23.23
C LEU A 702 -32.60 10.92 24.72
N PRO A 703 -33.62 11.11 25.58
CA PRO A 703 -33.41 11.15 27.03
C PRO A 703 -32.77 9.84 27.50
N LYS A 704 -31.77 9.96 28.36
CA LYS A 704 -31.07 8.79 28.91
C LYS A 704 -32.06 7.95 29.74
N PRO A 705 -32.26 6.65 29.41
CA PRO A 705 -33.11 5.77 30.21
C PRO A 705 -32.58 5.63 31.64
N SER A 706 -33.48 5.34 32.59
CA SER A 706 -33.07 5.09 33.97
C SER A 706 -32.24 3.79 34.07
N PRO A 707 -31.34 3.68 35.06
CA PRO A 707 -30.56 2.45 35.27
C PRO A 707 -31.43 1.20 35.40
N GLU A 708 -32.59 1.32 36.05
CA GLU A 708 -33.56 0.22 36.19
C GLU A 708 -34.10 -0.21 34.83
N LYS A 709 -34.37 0.75 33.93
CA LYS A 709 -34.89 0.44 32.60
C LYS A 709 -33.87 -0.28 31.72
N ILE A 710 -32.59 0.09 31.87
CA ILE A 710 -31.48 -0.58 31.18
C ILE A 710 -31.34 -2.00 31.72
N GLN A 711 -31.42 -2.19 33.04
CA GLN A 711 -31.37 -3.49 33.69
C GLN A 711 -32.52 -4.42 33.24
N GLU A 712 -33.77 -3.91 33.19
CA GLU A 712 -34.92 -4.66 32.64
C GLU A 712 -34.65 -5.11 31.19
N GLY A 713 -34.02 -4.25 30.38
CA GLY A 713 -33.64 -4.55 28.99
C GLY A 713 -32.62 -5.69 28.89
N ILE A 714 -31.63 -5.67 29.77
CA ILE A 714 -30.60 -6.72 29.87
C ILE A 714 -31.25 -8.05 30.26
N GLU A 715 -32.08 -8.06 31.31
CA GLU A 715 -32.78 -9.27 31.77
C GLU A 715 -33.69 -9.87 30.70
N LYS A 716 -34.43 -9.02 29.98
CA LYS A 716 -35.27 -9.48 28.87
C LYS A 716 -34.48 -10.10 27.73
N ALA A 717 -33.32 -9.53 27.41
CA ALA A 717 -32.44 -10.07 26.38
C ALA A 717 -31.77 -11.39 26.80
N LEU A 718 -31.43 -11.56 28.08
CA LEU A 718 -30.93 -12.83 28.64
C LEU A 718 -32.00 -13.92 28.59
N GLY A 719 -33.27 -13.58 28.81
CA GLY A 719 -34.41 -14.51 28.71
C GLY A 719 -34.93 -14.77 27.29
N TYR A 720 -34.35 -14.14 26.27
CA TYR A 720 -34.87 -14.16 24.90
C TYR A 720 -34.69 -15.53 24.22
N LYS A 721 -35.78 -16.10 23.70
CA LYS A 721 -35.79 -17.29 22.83
C LYS A 721 -36.27 -16.91 21.41
N PRO A 722 -35.59 -17.35 20.33
CA PRO A 722 -35.99 -17.02 18.96
C PRO A 722 -37.39 -17.55 18.61
N SER A 723 -38.18 -16.75 17.89
CA SER A 723 -39.58 -17.04 17.54
C SER A 723 -39.75 -18.03 16.37
N SER A 724 -38.73 -18.20 15.51
CA SER A 724 -38.77 -19.14 14.39
C SER A 724 -37.52 -20.03 14.33
N LYS A 725 -37.69 -21.33 14.59
CA LYS A 725 -36.64 -22.36 14.43
C LYS A 725 -36.71 -22.92 13.00
N LYS A 726 -35.65 -22.76 12.20
CA LYS A 726 -35.55 -23.45 10.89
C LYS A 726 -35.60 -24.98 11.12
N LYS A 727 -36.40 -25.72 10.32
CA LYS A 727 -36.40 -27.19 10.32
C LYS A 727 -35.09 -27.69 9.71
N GLU A 728 -34.50 -28.72 10.32
CA GLU A 728 -33.31 -29.40 9.80
C GLU A 728 -33.61 -29.99 8.43
N GLU A 729 -32.88 -29.57 7.41
CA GLU A 729 -32.78 -30.35 6.17
C GLU A 729 -31.79 -31.48 6.47
N SER A 730 -32.31 -32.70 6.58
CA SER A 730 -31.51 -33.92 6.71
C SER A 730 -30.62 -34.08 5.48
N ASN A 731 -29.35 -33.66 5.56
CA ASN A 731 -28.40 -33.89 4.49
C ASN A 731 -27.03 -34.31 5.03
N LYS A 732 -26.72 -35.59 4.78
CA LYS A 732 -25.44 -36.31 4.78
C LYS A 732 -24.58 -36.18 6.05
N LYS A 733 -24.26 -37.34 6.67
CA LYS A 733 -23.21 -37.47 7.68
C LYS A 733 -21.96 -36.69 7.24
N PRO A 734 -21.57 -35.61 7.94
CA PRO A 734 -20.35 -34.89 7.61
C PRO A 734 -19.14 -35.81 7.84
N ALA A 735 -18.10 -35.65 7.02
CA ALA A 735 -16.85 -36.37 7.22
C ALA A 735 -16.24 -35.96 8.57
N GLY A 736 -15.72 -36.93 9.32
CA GLY A 736 -15.05 -36.69 10.61
C GLY A 736 -13.79 -35.81 10.47
N PRO A 737 -13.24 -35.32 11.58
CA PRO A 737 -12.04 -34.47 11.56
C PRO A 737 -10.87 -35.20 10.90
N ARG A 738 -10.03 -34.47 10.16
CA ARG A 738 -8.84 -35.03 9.50
C ARG A 738 -7.67 -35.16 10.48
N TYR A 739 -7.60 -34.27 11.45
CA TYR A 739 -6.63 -34.29 12.56
C TYR A 739 -7.18 -33.51 13.75
N PHE A 740 -6.63 -33.76 14.93
CA PHE A 740 -6.86 -32.96 16.13
C PHE A 740 -5.62 -32.12 16.42
N GLY A 741 -5.86 -30.86 16.78
CA GLY A 741 -4.81 -29.94 17.16
C GLY A 741 -5.29 -28.89 18.15
N ILE A 742 -4.35 -28.22 18.78
CA ILE A 742 -4.59 -27.14 19.72
C ILE A 742 -4.51 -25.81 18.97
N LEU A 743 -5.51 -24.94 19.13
CA LEU A 743 -5.48 -23.59 18.55
C LEU A 743 -4.88 -22.59 19.56
N PRO A 744 -3.59 -22.23 19.44
CA PRO A 744 -2.97 -21.20 20.28
C PRO A 744 -3.58 -19.82 20.04
N GLU A 745 -3.89 -19.11 21.13
CA GLU A 745 -4.25 -17.69 21.12
C GLU A 745 -3.00 -16.83 20.99
N VAL A 746 -2.45 -16.75 19.78
CA VAL A 746 -1.18 -16.07 19.52
C VAL A 746 -1.19 -15.32 18.20
N ASN A 747 -0.60 -14.13 18.21
CA ASN A 747 -0.20 -13.44 16.99
C ASN A 747 1.26 -13.81 16.66
N LEU A 748 1.44 -14.77 15.75
CA LEU A 748 2.78 -15.23 15.34
C LEU A 748 3.65 -14.09 14.81
N GLU A 749 3.07 -13.10 14.14
CA GLU A 749 3.86 -11.98 13.61
C GLU A 749 4.41 -11.09 14.72
N GLN A 750 3.62 -10.85 15.76
CA GLN A 750 4.06 -10.07 16.91
C GLN A 750 5.15 -10.81 17.68
N VAL A 751 4.95 -12.10 17.97
CA VAL A 751 5.94 -12.94 18.66
C VAL A 751 7.25 -13.00 17.89
N LEU A 752 7.22 -13.25 16.58
CA LEU A 752 8.46 -13.37 15.81
C LEU A 752 9.11 -12.02 15.53
N THR A 753 8.35 -10.92 15.57
CA THR A 753 8.94 -9.58 15.50
C THR A 753 9.74 -9.24 16.76
N SER A 754 9.35 -9.72 17.95
CA SER A 754 10.14 -9.52 19.18
C SER A 754 11.42 -10.38 19.19
N VAL A 755 11.35 -11.61 18.67
CA VAL A 755 12.53 -12.51 18.56
C VAL A 755 13.55 -12.00 17.57
N PHE A 756 13.10 -11.55 16.40
CA PHE A 756 13.97 -11.23 15.28
C PHE A 756 14.28 -9.72 15.16
N GLY A 757 13.58 -8.86 15.90
CA GLY A 757 13.72 -7.41 15.88
C GLY A 757 13.45 -6.78 14.50
N GLN A 758 13.95 -5.56 14.29
CA GLN A 758 13.98 -4.89 12.97
C GLN A 758 15.24 -5.23 12.14
N SER A 759 16.10 -6.12 12.62
CA SER A 759 17.36 -6.47 11.95
C SER A 759 17.09 -7.27 10.67
N LEU A 760 17.41 -6.66 9.52
CA LEU A 760 17.30 -7.27 8.20
C LEU A 760 18.35 -8.36 7.91
N LYS A 761 19.32 -8.55 8.80
CA LYS A 761 20.53 -9.35 8.51
C LYS A 761 20.46 -10.82 8.91
N THR A 762 19.51 -11.26 9.74
CA THR A 762 19.71 -12.55 10.44
C THR A 762 18.70 -13.66 10.14
N TYR A 763 17.56 -13.42 9.47
CA TYR A 763 16.51 -14.46 9.33
C TYR A 763 15.84 -14.49 7.95
N SER A 764 16.54 -15.05 6.96
CA SER A 764 16.11 -15.14 5.54
C SER A 764 14.71 -15.76 5.37
N LEU A 765 14.42 -16.85 6.09
CA LEU A 765 13.11 -17.50 6.00
C LEU A 765 12.00 -16.68 6.68
N TRP A 766 12.25 -16.06 7.84
CA TRP A 766 11.23 -15.24 8.52
C TRP A 766 10.74 -14.10 7.63
N MET A 767 11.67 -13.34 7.05
CA MET A 767 11.35 -12.24 6.14
C MET A 767 10.60 -12.75 4.90
N HIS A 768 11.03 -13.89 4.35
CA HIS A 768 10.33 -14.54 3.25
C HIS A 768 8.88 -14.90 3.60
N LEU A 769 8.62 -15.43 4.79
CA LEU A 769 7.26 -15.76 5.24
C LEU A 769 6.39 -14.51 5.41
N LYS A 770 6.93 -13.44 6.01
CA LYS A 770 6.20 -12.16 6.21
C LYS A 770 5.87 -11.48 4.90
N LEU A 771 6.85 -11.29 4.02
CA LEU A 771 6.70 -10.60 2.73
C LEU A 771 5.72 -11.30 1.80
N ASN A 772 5.66 -12.64 1.84
CA ASN A 772 4.78 -13.42 0.98
C ASN A 772 3.41 -13.71 1.62
N LYS A 773 3.09 -13.13 2.79
CA LYS A 773 1.86 -13.40 3.57
C LYS A 773 1.64 -14.89 3.84
N ARG A 774 2.70 -15.56 4.30
CA ARG A 774 2.76 -17.02 4.50
C ARG A 774 2.95 -17.46 5.94
N VAL A 775 2.97 -16.48 6.83
CA VAL A 775 2.77 -16.75 8.24
C VAL A 775 1.40 -17.40 8.39
N THR A 776 1.35 -18.52 9.10
CA THR A 776 0.15 -19.33 9.29
C THR A 776 -0.95 -18.48 9.92
N GLN A 777 -2.04 -18.25 9.18
CA GLN A 777 -3.15 -17.40 9.61
C GLN A 777 -4.03 -18.05 10.70
N ARG A 778 -4.01 -19.38 10.76
CA ARG A 778 -4.68 -20.19 11.79
C ARG A 778 -3.64 -21.10 12.46
N PRO A 779 -2.79 -20.53 13.34
CA PRO A 779 -1.75 -21.31 14.01
C PRO A 779 -2.40 -22.45 14.79
N HIS A 780 -1.76 -23.61 14.79
CA HIS A 780 -2.22 -24.79 15.51
C HIS A 780 -1.04 -25.70 15.86
N ILE A 781 -1.19 -26.46 16.94
CA ILE A 781 -0.28 -27.52 17.37
C ILE A 781 -0.96 -28.84 17.04
N THR A 782 -0.42 -29.60 16.10
CA THR A 782 -1.01 -30.90 15.73
C THR A 782 -0.73 -31.93 16.83
N VAL A 783 -1.78 -32.56 17.35
CA VAL A 783 -1.67 -33.62 18.38
C VAL A 783 -1.70 -35.00 17.74
N VAL A 784 -2.68 -35.27 16.88
CA VAL A 784 -2.86 -36.56 16.18
C VAL A 784 -3.55 -36.34 14.83
N HIS A 785 -3.13 -37.07 13.79
CA HIS A 785 -3.71 -37.01 12.44
C HIS A 785 -4.33 -38.36 12.07
N GLN A 786 -5.40 -38.40 11.27
CA GLN A 786 -6.08 -39.65 10.86
C GLN A 786 -5.16 -40.67 10.14
N LYS A 787 -3.98 -40.23 9.68
CA LYS A 787 -2.99 -41.06 9.00
C LYS A 787 -2.16 -41.88 9.98
N ALA A 788 -2.21 -41.53 11.27
CA ALA A 788 -1.61 -42.29 12.37
C ALA A 788 -2.56 -43.35 12.92
N LEU A 789 -3.77 -43.50 12.34
CA LEU A 789 -4.68 -44.57 12.69
C LEU A 789 -4.35 -45.84 11.88
N PRO A 790 -4.48 -47.04 12.49
CA PRO A 790 -5.05 -47.29 13.82
C PRO A 790 -4.07 -47.17 15.00
N GLN A 791 -2.79 -46.84 14.76
CA GLN A 791 -1.73 -46.89 15.79
C GLN A 791 -1.96 -45.92 16.95
N GLU A 792 -2.45 -44.70 16.69
CA GLU A 792 -2.73 -43.67 17.69
C GLU A 792 -4.24 -43.56 18.04
N ILE A 793 -5.00 -44.67 17.95
CA ILE A 793 -6.47 -44.65 18.15
C ILE A 793 -6.88 -44.16 19.55
N GLU A 794 -6.18 -44.55 20.60
CA GLU A 794 -6.54 -44.10 21.95
C GLU A 794 -6.35 -42.59 22.15
N LEU A 795 -5.31 -42.01 21.55
CA LEU A 795 -5.06 -40.56 21.57
C LEU A 795 -6.12 -39.82 20.75
N TRP A 796 -6.51 -40.41 19.61
CA TRP A 796 -7.61 -39.90 18.77
C TRP A 796 -8.93 -39.85 19.54
N GLU A 797 -9.30 -40.93 20.23
CA GLU A 797 -10.52 -41.01 21.04
C GLU A 797 -10.51 -40.00 22.20
N ARG A 798 -9.37 -39.84 22.90
CA ARG A 798 -9.21 -38.79 23.93
C ARG A 798 -9.40 -37.37 23.36
N CYS A 799 -8.79 -37.08 22.21
CA CYS A 799 -8.96 -35.79 21.54
C CYS A 799 -10.40 -35.56 21.09
N MET A 800 -11.08 -36.62 20.64
CA MET A 800 -12.49 -36.55 20.25
C MET A 800 -13.38 -36.26 21.46
N GLY A 801 -13.14 -36.90 22.61
CA GLY A 801 -13.84 -36.60 23.86
C GLY A 801 -13.66 -35.13 24.30
N LEU A 802 -12.43 -34.62 24.25
CA LEU A 802 -12.13 -33.22 24.55
C LEU A 802 -12.76 -32.24 23.56
N HIS A 803 -12.75 -32.57 22.28
CA HIS A 803 -13.40 -31.77 21.23
C HIS A 803 -14.92 -31.70 21.41
N ALA A 804 -15.53 -32.82 21.84
CA ALA A 804 -16.96 -32.97 22.06
C ALA A 804 -17.44 -32.38 23.39
N SER A 805 -16.54 -32.08 24.33
CA SER A 805 -16.88 -31.47 25.62
C SER A 805 -17.59 -30.12 25.44
N SER A 806 -18.66 -29.91 26.21
CA SER A 806 -19.41 -28.65 26.29
C SER A 806 -18.59 -27.53 26.94
N ASN A 807 -17.68 -27.89 27.85
CA ASN A 807 -16.70 -27.00 28.45
C ASN A 807 -15.29 -27.55 28.19
N PRO A 808 -14.71 -27.29 27.01
CA PRO A 808 -13.40 -27.81 26.65
C PRO A 808 -12.30 -27.26 27.57
N PRO A 809 -11.43 -28.12 28.13
CA PRO A 809 -10.35 -27.68 28.99
C PRO A 809 -9.36 -26.78 28.25
N MET A 810 -8.74 -25.89 29.02
CA MET A 810 -7.82 -24.89 28.53
C MET A 810 -6.39 -25.33 28.86
N PHE A 811 -5.56 -25.49 27.83
CA PHE A 811 -4.15 -25.83 28.02
C PHE A 811 -3.30 -24.57 27.94
N GLU A 812 -2.22 -24.55 28.71
CA GLU A 812 -1.21 -23.50 28.73
C GLU A 812 0.15 -24.13 28.41
N PHE A 813 0.95 -23.43 27.62
CA PHE A 813 2.27 -23.87 27.19
C PHE A 813 3.17 -22.69 26.88
N LYS A 814 4.48 -22.90 27.00
CA LYS A 814 5.50 -21.92 26.67
C LYS A 814 5.89 -22.04 25.19
N LEU A 815 6.04 -20.90 24.53
CA LEU A 815 6.75 -20.83 23.26
C LEU A 815 8.24 -20.70 23.56
N GLY A 816 9.01 -21.78 23.36
CA GLY A 816 10.41 -21.82 23.78
C GLY A 816 11.36 -21.33 22.69
N HIS A 817 11.47 -22.11 21.62
CA HIS A 817 12.48 -21.89 20.57
C HIS A 817 11.83 -21.76 19.20
N VAL A 818 12.30 -20.79 18.41
CA VAL A 818 12.03 -20.73 16.98
C VAL A 818 13.08 -21.57 16.26
N LEU A 819 12.63 -22.52 15.47
CA LEU A 819 13.43 -23.46 14.71
C LEU A 819 13.16 -23.27 13.23
N TRP A 820 14.21 -23.14 12.41
CA TRP A 820 14.01 -23.07 10.97
C TRP A 820 15.20 -23.59 10.17
N ASN A 821 14.91 -23.94 8.92
CA ASN A 821 15.89 -24.16 7.87
C ASN A 821 15.48 -23.34 6.64
N ASP A 822 16.02 -23.63 5.46
CA ASP A 822 15.67 -22.91 4.23
C ASP A 822 14.24 -23.19 3.72
N ARG A 823 13.53 -24.18 4.28
CA ARG A 823 12.26 -24.70 3.80
C ARG A 823 11.09 -24.39 4.73
N ILE A 824 11.27 -24.48 6.04
CA ILE A 824 10.18 -24.40 7.01
C ILE A 824 10.63 -23.77 8.33
N MET A 825 9.70 -23.06 8.97
CA MET A 825 9.87 -22.44 10.28
C MET A 825 8.80 -22.94 11.23
N ALA A 826 9.20 -23.26 12.45
CA ALA A 826 8.34 -23.75 13.51
C ALA A 826 8.73 -23.11 14.85
N ILE A 827 7.77 -23.06 15.78
CA ILE A 827 8.03 -22.73 17.18
C ILE A 827 7.83 -24.00 17.99
N ALA A 828 8.86 -24.40 18.73
CA ALA A 828 8.78 -25.53 19.66
C ALA A 828 7.91 -25.16 20.87
N VAL A 829 7.07 -26.12 21.27
CA VAL A 829 6.15 -25.96 22.40
C VAL A 829 6.73 -26.66 23.63
N GLU A 830 6.87 -25.92 24.71
CA GLU A 830 7.45 -26.36 25.98
C GLU A 830 6.43 -26.20 27.13
N ASP A 831 6.69 -26.81 28.28
CA ASP A 831 5.87 -26.69 29.50
C ASP A 831 4.36 -26.89 29.29
N PHE A 832 4.00 -27.86 28.45
CA PHE A 832 2.61 -28.16 28.12
C PHE A 832 1.85 -28.70 29.34
N LYS A 833 0.90 -27.92 29.85
CA LYS A 833 0.14 -28.23 31.06
C LYS A 833 -1.34 -27.83 30.93
N LEU A 834 -2.16 -28.41 31.78
CA LEU A 834 -3.56 -28.01 31.94
C LEU A 834 -3.65 -26.77 32.84
N ILE A 835 -4.52 -25.81 32.50
CA ILE A 835 -4.79 -24.67 33.39
C ILE A 835 -5.62 -25.14 34.59
N PRO A 836 -5.19 -24.84 35.83
CA PRO A 836 -5.96 -25.19 37.03
C PRO A 836 -7.39 -24.64 36.96
N GLY A 837 -8.38 -25.49 37.27
CA GLY A 837 -9.80 -25.12 37.26
C GLY A 837 -10.46 -25.04 35.88
N SER A 838 -9.73 -25.29 34.79
CA SER A 838 -10.30 -25.30 33.43
C SER A 838 -10.97 -26.63 33.04
N ASP A 839 -10.78 -27.68 33.82
CA ASP A 839 -11.25 -29.03 33.53
C ASP A 839 -12.29 -29.49 34.56
N SER A 840 -13.56 -29.31 34.21
CA SER A 840 -14.69 -29.76 35.04
C SER A 840 -14.89 -31.27 35.04
N THR A 841 -14.23 -32.00 34.13
CA THR A 841 -14.54 -33.40 33.80
C THR A 841 -13.37 -34.36 33.96
N GLN A 842 -12.22 -33.89 34.45
CA GLN A 842 -10.94 -34.63 34.55
C GLN A 842 -10.37 -35.15 33.22
N MET A 843 -11.08 -34.97 32.10
CA MET A 843 -10.64 -35.38 30.76
C MET A 843 -9.37 -34.64 30.30
N GLY A 844 -9.22 -33.37 30.67
CA GLY A 844 -8.02 -32.58 30.37
C GLY A 844 -6.81 -33.04 31.17
N THR A 845 -7.04 -33.45 32.42
CA THR A 845 -6.00 -33.99 33.32
C THR A 845 -5.49 -35.32 32.79
N GLU A 846 -6.41 -36.24 32.48
CA GLU A 846 -6.10 -37.54 31.88
C GLU A 846 -5.37 -37.39 30.53
N PHE A 847 -5.75 -36.41 29.70
CA PHE A 847 -5.10 -36.14 28.43
C PHE A 847 -3.63 -35.78 28.61
N VAL A 848 -3.28 -34.90 29.56
CA VAL A 848 -1.89 -34.49 29.81
C VAL A 848 -1.10 -35.66 30.41
N GLU A 849 -1.64 -36.37 31.39
CA GLU A 849 -0.95 -37.49 32.06
C GLU A 849 -0.63 -38.64 31.09
N LYS A 850 -1.57 -38.98 30.19
CA LYS A 850 -1.41 -40.07 29.21
C LYS A 850 -0.80 -39.60 27.89
N LEU A 851 -0.29 -38.37 27.82
CA LEU A 851 0.39 -37.87 26.62
C LEU A 851 1.82 -38.42 26.58
N ALA A 852 2.05 -39.40 25.70
CA ALA A 852 3.34 -40.06 25.53
C ALA A 852 4.47 -39.07 25.22
N GLU A 853 5.69 -39.40 25.63
CA GLU A 853 6.86 -38.52 25.51
C GLU A 853 7.20 -38.22 24.04
N GLU A 854 7.00 -39.19 23.14
CA GLU A 854 7.18 -39.01 21.70
C GLU A 854 6.24 -37.95 21.14
N ILE A 855 5.00 -37.86 21.66
CA ILE A 855 4.03 -36.84 21.26
C ILE A 855 4.44 -35.48 21.80
N ARG A 856 4.89 -35.41 23.06
CA ARG A 856 5.40 -34.18 23.68
C ARG A 856 6.61 -33.62 22.90
N ASN A 857 7.49 -34.52 22.44
CA ASN A 857 8.72 -34.17 21.71
C ASN A 857 8.49 -33.64 20.30
N ARG A 858 7.31 -33.84 19.73
CA ARG A 858 6.95 -33.30 18.42
C ARG A 858 6.00 -32.11 18.48
N LEU A 859 5.62 -31.60 19.65
CA LEU A 859 4.68 -30.47 19.74
C LEU A 859 5.35 -29.19 19.23
N HIS A 860 4.73 -28.59 18.21
CA HIS A 860 5.20 -27.37 17.58
C HIS A 860 4.07 -26.61 16.92
N ILE A 861 4.27 -25.31 16.70
CA ILE A 861 3.45 -24.48 15.82
C ILE A 861 4.22 -24.30 14.52
N THR A 862 3.65 -24.72 13.39
CA THR A 862 4.23 -24.36 12.08
C THR A 862 4.00 -22.88 11.83
N VAL A 863 5.07 -22.09 11.80
CA VAL A 863 5.01 -20.64 11.52
C VAL A 863 4.69 -20.39 10.06
N GLY A 864 5.29 -21.18 9.17
CA GLY A 864 5.04 -21.07 7.74
C GLY A 864 6.03 -21.88 6.94
N THR A 865 5.68 -22.13 5.67
CA THR A 865 6.49 -22.90 4.72
C THR A 865 6.99 -22.01 3.60
N LYS A 866 8.17 -22.32 3.04
CA LYS A 866 8.81 -21.52 1.98
C LYS A 866 7.98 -21.41 0.70
N ASP A 867 7.31 -22.47 0.26
CA ASP A 867 6.47 -22.64 -0.96
C ASP A 867 5.39 -23.70 -0.70
N ALA A 868 4.40 -23.80 -1.58
CA ALA A 868 3.30 -24.75 -1.40
C ALA A 868 3.75 -26.21 -1.61
N SER A 869 4.97 -26.44 -2.10
CA SER A 869 5.56 -27.77 -2.26
C SER A 869 6.12 -28.32 -0.95
N VAL A 870 6.49 -27.45 0.00
CA VAL A 870 6.93 -27.83 1.35
C VAL A 870 5.71 -28.19 2.19
N GLN A 871 5.67 -29.43 2.67
CA GLN A 871 4.56 -29.90 3.49
C GLN A 871 4.73 -29.39 4.93
N PRO A 872 3.69 -28.83 5.57
CA PRO A 872 3.77 -28.38 6.96
C PRO A 872 4.23 -29.47 7.94
N VAL A 873 4.00 -30.75 7.62
CA VAL A 873 4.47 -31.88 8.42
C VAL A 873 6.00 -31.95 8.55
N GLU A 874 6.78 -31.32 7.66
CA GLU A 874 8.24 -31.23 7.78
C GLU A 874 8.67 -30.53 9.07
N ALA A 875 7.83 -29.65 9.65
CA ALA A 875 8.11 -28.98 10.91
C ALA A 875 8.14 -29.96 12.09
N LYS A 876 7.39 -31.08 11.99
CA LYS A 876 7.43 -32.17 12.96
C LYS A 876 8.84 -32.73 13.06
N THR A 877 9.40 -33.12 11.93
CA THR A 877 10.76 -33.69 11.85
C THR A 877 11.81 -32.67 12.29
N LEU A 878 11.63 -31.39 11.96
CA LEU A 878 12.53 -30.32 12.39
C LEU A 878 12.66 -30.25 13.93
N VAL A 879 11.53 -30.34 14.63
CA VAL A 879 11.49 -30.24 16.10
C VAL A 879 11.95 -31.54 16.75
N GLU A 880 11.60 -32.69 16.18
CA GLU A 880 12.06 -34.01 16.67
C GLU A 880 13.58 -34.13 16.60
N ASN A 881 14.18 -33.78 15.45
CA ASN A 881 15.64 -33.81 15.25
C ASN A 881 16.35 -32.86 16.23
N TRP A 882 15.84 -31.65 16.40
CA TRP A 882 16.38 -30.70 17.37
C TRP A 882 16.38 -31.26 18.80
N ARG A 883 15.28 -31.86 19.25
CA ARG A 883 15.19 -32.47 20.59
C ARG A 883 16.05 -33.72 20.74
N ALA A 884 16.34 -34.43 19.64
CA ALA A 884 17.29 -35.54 19.61
C ALA A 884 18.77 -35.10 19.60
N GLY A 885 19.04 -33.78 19.54
CA GLY A 885 20.38 -33.21 19.50
C GLY A 885 20.98 -33.07 18.09
N GLU A 886 20.19 -33.33 17.04
CA GLU A 886 20.61 -33.15 15.65
C GLU A 886 20.36 -31.70 15.19
N THR A 887 21.43 -30.89 15.14
CA THR A 887 21.35 -29.47 14.77
C THR A 887 21.99 -29.14 13.42
N GLU A 888 22.42 -30.14 12.65
CA GLU A 888 23.09 -29.91 11.36
C GLU A 888 22.12 -29.26 10.36
N GLY A 889 22.47 -28.07 9.85
CA GLY A 889 21.63 -27.29 8.93
C GLY A 889 20.38 -26.66 9.57
N LEU A 890 20.23 -26.76 10.89
CA LEU A 890 19.14 -26.15 11.65
C LEU A 890 19.59 -24.81 12.23
N GLN A 891 18.72 -23.81 12.13
CA GLN A 891 18.88 -22.53 12.81
C GLN A 891 17.90 -22.44 13.97
N ILE A 892 18.37 -21.87 15.08
CA ILE A 892 17.66 -21.84 16.37
C ILE A 892 17.76 -20.43 16.93
N ALA A 893 16.63 -19.89 17.40
CA ALA A 893 16.56 -18.66 18.17
C ALA A 893 15.68 -18.89 19.40
N GLU A 894 16.18 -18.55 20.57
CA GLU A 894 15.40 -18.55 21.80
C GLU A 894 14.42 -17.37 21.79
N ILE A 895 13.22 -17.59 22.33
CA ILE A 895 12.25 -16.52 22.51
C ILE A 895 12.59 -15.78 23.82
N PRO A 896 12.96 -14.49 23.76
CA PRO A 896 13.61 -13.79 24.89
C PRO A 896 12.68 -13.50 26.08
N GLU A 897 11.36 -13.63 25.91
CA GLU A 897 10.37 -13.51 26.97
C GLU A 897 9.67 -14.86 27.19
N ASP A 898 9.29 -15.16 28.43
CA ASP A 898 8.45 -16.32 28.75
C ASP A 898 7.02 -16.11 28.21
N ILE A 899 6.84 -16.30 26.91
CA ILE A 899 5.55 -16.15 26.24
C ILE A 899 4.71 -17.41 26.51
N MET A 900 3.84 -17.30 27.51
CA MET A 900 2.83 -18.30 27.83
C MET A 900 1.61 -18.12 26.92
N VAL A 901 1.26 -19.18 26.20
CA VAL A 901 0.13 -19.21 25.27
C VAL A 901 -0.88 -20.24 25.72
N ARG A 902 -2.16 -19.95 25.45
CA ARG A 902 -3.28 -20.81 25.80
C ARG A 902 -3.93 -21.34 24.54
N GLY A 903 -4.41 -22.59 24.57
CA GLY A 903 -5.16 -23.16 23.45
C GLY A 903 -6.00 -24.38 23.85
N ARG A 904 -7.05 -24.66 23.06
CA ARG A 904 -7.97 -25.80 23.26
C ARG A 904 -7.81 -26.84 22.16
N ILE A 905 -8.03 -28.12 22.48
CA ILE A 905 -8.08 -29.18 21.47
C ILE A 905 -9.31 -28.99 20.57
N LYS A 906 -9.08 -29.11 19.26
CA LYS A 906 -10.11 -29.03 18.24
C LYS A 906 -9.85 -30.03 17.12
N GLY A 907 -10.92 -30.66 16.62
CA GLY A 907 -10.93 -31.34 15.34
C GLY A 907 -10.83 -30.33 14.19
N LEU A 908 -9.91 -30.57 13.26
CA LEU A 908 -9.62 -29.69 12.14
C LEU A 908 -9.85 -30.44 10.82
N MET A 909 -10.58 -29.78 9.92
CA MET A 909 -10.70 -30.17 8.51
C MET A 909 -9.47 -29.59 7.80
N GLY A 910 -8.67 -30.43 7.14
CA GLY A 910 -7.41 -29.98 6.54
C GLY A 910 -7.49 -29.72 5.06
#